data_AF-A0A7W1A5P6-F1
#
_entry.id   AF-A0A7W1A5P6-F1
#
_cell.length_a   1.000
_cell.length_b   1.000
_cell.length_c   1.000
_cell.angle_alpha   90.00
_cell.angle_beta   90.00
_cell.angle_gamma   90.00
#
_symmetry.space_group_name_H-M   'P 1'
#
loop_
_entity.id
_entity.type
_entity.pdbx_description
1 polymer ?
#
loop_
_entity_poly.entity_id
_entity_poly.type
_entity_poly.pdbx_seq_one_letter_code
_entity_poly.pdbx_strand_id
1 'polypeptide(L)'
;MSKVALVTGITGQDGSYLAEHLLSLGYTVVGMIRRSSTINFERIKHIQDDIELVSGDLLDEVSMINIIQTYRPSEVYNLAAQSFVQTSWIQPVFTAEVTALGVTRMLDAIRTVDPSIRFYQASSSEMFGKVQEVPQSEDTPFYPRSPYGVAKVYGHWITVNYRESYNMFACSGILFNHECVAENTPLMIRRNGFVEVVTPDELVPIRRKGRTTQTFEVPGLEIWDGELWTAIKAITATKRRQADPEHKMLFIQARGGVVQVTSHHQMLDASREMVPAHAVKPGMALAMAETMPQLPDWAVLTEELAELLGLLTAEGYVSEDGRIQFTNNDEALRNRTALLWSKLFLGITSTRFHPSGFNIDRTVGQLHLRGDSNIGKWLREQLYNKHGDKRVPTLILNSAQTIQQAYLRGYYAGDGLKAGNGDSIKTSSALLAQGLCLLYAGLGRHSSVYVEQRGEHVYYQLNLASGNIVGNKGQHLRKPVEEVRKVTECTGSEEWVFDLETESGVFCAGVGNLVVHNSPRRGREFVTRKITDAVARIKLGLARELRLGNLDAQRDWGFAGDYVRAMYLMLQQDTPDDYVVAMGETHSVRRFCEIAFGHAGLNYEDYVVMDERFMRPAEVDLLIGDPTKAREKLGWRPETTFEQLVTSMVDADLKLLKDEHRM
;
A
#
# COMPACT_ATOMS: atom_id res chain seq x y z
N MET A 1 38.31 21.15 9.95
CA MET A 1 37.96 20.17 8.89
C MET A 1 36.57 19.65 9.20
N SER A 2 35.83 19.13 8.23
CA SER A 2 34.65 18.31 8.53
C SER A 2 35.08 17.11 9.38
N LYS A 3 34.18 16.62 10.24
CA LYS A 3 34.33 15.27 10.81
C LYS A 3 34.03 14.25 9.71
N VAL A 4 34.74 13.13 9.72
CA VAL A 4 34.47 12.01 8.82
C VAL A 4 33.70 10.94 9.59
N ALA A 5 32.61 10.45 9.02
CA ALA A 5 31.82 9.36 9.60
C ALA A 5 31.72 8.17 8.64
N LEU A 6 32.05 6.97 9.12
CA LEU A 6 31.89 5.72 8.38
C LEU A 6 30.58 5.04 8.80
N VAL A 7 29.67 4.84 7.86
CA VAL A 7 28.38 4.17 8.09
C VAL A 7 28.39 2.80 7.42
N THR A 8 28.29 1.72 8.21
CA THR A 8 28.11 0.37 7.64
C THR A 8 26.63 0.14 7.33
N GLY A 9 26.33 -0.45 6.17
CA GLY A 9 24.95 -0.72 5.79
C GLY A 9 24.16 0.53 5.39
N ILE A 10 24.85 1.52 4.80
CA ILE A 10 24.28 2.82 4.36
C ILE A 10 23.06 2.69 3.43
N THR A 11 22.93 1.59 2.68
CA THR A 11 21.76 1.29 1.82
C THR A 11 20.54 0.71 2.58
N GLY A 12 20.64 0.53 3.89
CA GLY A 12 19.52 0.26 4.79
C GLY A 12 18.75 1.52 5.18
N GLN A 13 17.60 1.37 5.85
CA GLN A 13 16.76 2.50 6.26
C GLN A 13 17.54 3.46 7.19
N ASP A 14 17.99 2.95 8.33
CA ASP A 14 18.69 3.72 9.36
C ASP A 14 19.98 4.35 8.80
N GLY A 15 20.66 3.64 7.89
CA GLY A 15 21.82 4.14 7.17
C GLY A 15 21.52 5.35 6.28
N SER A 16 20.40 5.32 5.54
CA SER A 16 19.98 6.47 4.72
C SER A 16 19.60 7.70 5.55
N TYR A 17 18.78 7.54 6.61
CA TYR A 17 18.41 8.65 7.50
C TYR A 17 19.60 9.21 8.28
N LEU A 18 20.54 8.35 8.71
CA LEU A 18 21.76 8.81 9.39
C LEU A 18 22.68 9.58 8.43
N ALA A 19 22.81 9.13 7.18
CA ALA A 19 23.59 9.86 6.18
C ALA A 19 23.00 11.25 5.91
N GLU A 20 21.69 11.37 5.71
CA GLU A 20 20.98 12.67 5.60
C GLU A 20 21.25 13.56 6.82
N HIS A 21 21.14 13.01 8.04
CA HIS A 21 21.37 13.77 9.27
C HIS A 21 22.82 14.25 9.42
N LEU A 22 23.81 13.38 9.18
CA LEU A 22 25.22 13.73 9.28
C LEU A 22 25.65 14.75 8.21
N LEU A 23 25.15 14.63 6.98
CA LEU A 23 25.35 15.63 5.92
C LEU A 23 24.80 17.01 6.34
N SER A 24 23.59 17.05 6.93
CA SER A 24 22.99 18.30 7.43
C SER A 24 23.81 18.98 8.55
N LEU A 25 24.68 18.21 9.22
CA LEU A 25 25.60 18.68 10.25
C LEU A 25 27.03 18.97 9.71
N GLY A 26 27.24 18.88 8.40
CA GLY A 26 28.53 19.17 7.76
C GLY A 26 29.60 18.09 7.91
N TYR A 27 29.20 16.83 8.14
CA TYR A 27 30.11 15.69 8.10
C TYR A 27 30.42 15.28 6.65
N THR A 28 31.60 14.70 6.45
CA THR A 28 31.91 13.91 5.27
C THR A 28 31.50 12.45 5.56
N VAL A 29 30.50 11.93 4.84
CA VAL A 29 29.93 10.60 5.09
C VAL A 29 30.52 9.58 4.12
N VAL A 30 31.14 8.54 4.67
CA VAL A 30 31.70 7.39 3.95
C VAL A 30 30.78 6.19 4.17
N GLY A 31 30.26 5.60 3.10
CA GLY A 31 29.26 4.54 3.15
C GLY A 31 29.81 3.19 2.75
N MET A 32 29.91 2.24 3.70
CA MET A 32 30.38 0.89 3.37
C MET A 32 29.28 0.05 2.73
N ILE A 33 29.53 -0.37 1.49
CA ILE A 33 28.66 -1.22 0.67
C ILE A 33 29.33 -2.56 0.35
N ARG A 34 28.54 -3.65 0.34
CA ARG A 34 29.04 -4.97 -0.03
C ARG A 34 29.14 -5.13 -1.54
N ARG A 35 30.21 -5.75 -2.02
CA ARG A 35 30.41 -6.03 -3.45
C ARG A 35 29.41 -7.10 -3.92
N SER A 36 28.50 -6.70 -4.80
CA SER A 36 27.45 -7.56 -5.38
C SER A 36 27.43 -7.40 -6.90
N SER A 37 26.91 -8.40 -7.61
CA SER A 37 26.65 -8.34 -9.06
C SER A 37 25.54 -7.36 -9.44
N THR A 38 24.66 -7.06 -8.49
CA THR A 38 23.62 -6.02 -8.57
C THR A 38 23.61 -5.26 -7.24
N ILE A 39 23.68 -3.93 -7.31
CA ILE A 39 23.69 -3.06 -6.13
C ILE A 39 22.51 -2.09 -6.26
N ASN A 40 21.68 -2.03 -5.22
CA ASN A 40 20.55 -1.10 -5.12
C ASN A 40 20.97 0.10 -4.25
N PHE A 41 20.77 1.30 -4.79
CA PHE A 41 21.08 2.58 -4.14
C PHE A 41 19.84 3.46 -3.89
N GLU A 42 18.61 2.95 -4.10
CA GLU A 42 17.37 3.75 -4.12
C GLU A 42 17.19 4.61 -2.86
N ARG A 43 17.47 4.06 -1.67
CA ARG A 43 17.36 4.79 -0.38
C ARG A 43 18.32 5.96 -0.22
N ILE A 44 19.37 6.04 -1.05
CA ILE A 44 20.43 7.06 -0.96
C ILE A 44 20.65 7.80 -2.29
N LYS A 45 19.84 7.51 -3.32
CA LYS A 45 19.98 8.06 -4.69
C LYS A 45 19.98 9.60 -4.73
N HIS A 46 19.24 10.24 -3.82
CA HIS A 46 19.09 11.68 -3.71
C HIS A 46 20.19 12.38 -2.88
N ILE A 47 21.11 11.62 -2.27
CA ILE A 47 22.33 12.10 -1.60
C ILE A 47 23.59 11.39 -2.13
N GLN A 48 23.48 10.67 -3.25
CA GLN A 48 24.54 9.76 -3.72
C GLN A 48 25.80 10.51 -4.17
N ASP A 49 25.66 11.74 -4.66
CA ASP A 49 26.77 12.61 -5.06
C ASP A 49 27.43 13.34 -3.87
N ASP A 50 26.79 13.33 -2.69
CA ASP A 50 27.26 13.97 -1.45
C ASP A 50 28.00 13.00 -0.50
N ILE A 51 28.02 11.70 -0.82
CA ILE A 51 28.58 10.63 0.03
C ILE A 51 29.62 9.78 -0.72
N GLU A 52 30.64 9.28 -0.03
CA GLU A 52 31.65 8.42 -0.65
C GLU A 52 31.36 6.93 -0.40
N LEU A 53 30.97 6.20 -1.44
CA LEU A 53 30.60 4.78 -1.33
C LEU A 53 31.79 3.84 -1.55
N VAL A 54 32.09 3.02 -0.53
CA VAL A 54 33.31 2.21 -0.47
C VAL A 54 33.01 0.71 -0.30
N SER A 55 33.77 -0.15 -0.98
CA SER A 55 33.54 -1.60 -0.98
C SER A 55 34.12 -2.28 0.26
N GLY A 56 33.28 -2.87 1.11
CA GLY A 56 33.69 -3.67 2.28
C GLY A 56 32.60 -4.62 2.78
N ASP A 57 32.97 -5.59 3.61
CA ASP A 57 32.06 -6.59 4.19
C ASP A 57 32.41 -6.87 5.67
N LEU A 58 31.40 -7.10 6.51
CA LEU A 58 31.58 -7.52 7.91
C LEU A 58 32.20 -8.93 8.06
N LEU A 59 32.25 -9.69 6.97
CA LEU A 59 33.01 -10.94 6.88
C LEU A 59 34.49 -10.75 6.52
N ASP A 60 34.89 -9.56 6.06
CA ASP A 60 36.26 -9.24 5.62
C ASP A 60 36.84 -8.11 6.47
N GLU A 61 37.53 -8.52 7.54
CA GLU A 61 38.26 -7.63 8.46
C GLU A 61 39.34 -6.79 7.76
N VAL A 62 39.98 -7.32 6.72
CA VAL A 62 41.01 -6.59 5.95
C VAL A 62 40.36 -5.45 5.15
N SER A 63 39.15 -5.65 4.62
CA SER A 63 38.39 -4.57 3.99
C SER A 63 38.11 -3.41 4.96
N MET A 64 37.73 -3.72 6.20
CA MET A 64 37.43 -2.72 7.23
C MET A 64 38.69 -1.98 7.71
N ILE A 65 39.81 -2.70 7.94
CA ILE A 65 41.11 -2.10 8.25
C ILE A 65 41.53 -1.11 7.14
N ASN A 66 41.43 -1.50 5.88
CA ASN A 66 41.81 -0.66 4.74
C ASN A 66 40.95 0.61 4.64
N ILE A 67 39.64 0.50 4.86
CA ILE A 67 38.71 1.64 4.87
C ILE A 67 39.08 2.62 6.00
N ILE A 68 39.28 2.14 7.23
CA ILE A 68 39.61 3.01 8.37
C ILE A 68 40.98 3.67 8.17
N GLN A 69 41.98 2.95 7.66
CA GLN A 69 43.32 3.50 7.36
C GLN A 69 43.29 4.62 6.31
N THR A 70 42.46 4.44 5.26
CA THR A 70 42.33 5.36 4.12
C THR A 70 41.54 6.61 4.50
N TYR A 71 40.35 6.43 5.09
CA TYR A 71 39.38 7.50 5.29
C TYR A 71 39.46 8.20 6.65
N ARG A 72 40.15 7.60 7.63
CA ARG A 72 40.33 8.13 8.99
C ARG A 72 39.02 8.68 9.60
N PRO A 73 37.94 7.87 9.63
CA PRO A 73 36.67 8.28 10.21
C PRO A 73 36.84 8.60 11.70
N SER A 74 36.43 9.78 12.13
CA SER A 74 36.34 10.14 13.56
C SER A 74 35.23 9.40 14.30
N GLU A 75 34.21 8.96 13.55
CA GLU A 75 33.02 8.26 14.05
C GLU A 75 32.68 7.07 13.14
N VAL A 76 32.34 5.93 13.72
CA VAL A 76 31.93 4.71 12.99
C VAL A 76 30.57 4.26 13.51
N TYR A 77 29.58 4.21 12.61
CA TYR A 77 28.21 3.79 12.92
C TYR A 77 27.95 2.42 12.28
N ASN A 78 27.94 1.37 13.12
CA ASN A 78 27.78 0.00 12.67
C ASN A 78 26.31 -0.43 12.63
N LEU A 79 25.66 -0.20 11.48
CA LEU A 79 24.24 -0.50 11.26
C LEU A 79 24.02 -1.77 10.41
N ALA A 80 25.05 -2.26 9.71
CA ALA A 80 24.98 -3.49 8.94
C ALA A 80 24.78 -4.73 9.83
N ALA A 81 23.90 -5.64 9.36
CA ALA A 81 23.62 -6.93 10.00
C ALA A 81 22.95 -7.89 9.01
N GLN A 82 22.88 -9.18 9.36
CA GLN A 82 21.75 -9.99 8.93
C GLN A 82 20.56 -9.57 9.82
N SER A 83 19.72 -8.66 9.34
CA SER A 83 18.76 -7.91 10.17
C SER A 83 17.37 -8.55 10.28
N PHE A 84 17.05 -9.57 9.50
CA PHE A 84 15.73 -10.20 9.50
C PHE A 84 15.69 -11.47 10.37
N VAL A 85 15.04 -11.35 11.54
CA VAL A 85 14.98 -12.36 12.61
C VAL A 85 14.55 -13.74 12.13
N GLN A 86 13.56 -13.85 11.22
CA GLN A 86 13.04 -15.15 10.80
C GLN A 86 14.09 -15.96 10.00
N THR A 87 14.88 -15.30 9.15
CA THR A 87 15.97 -15.96 8.40
C THR A 87 17.09 -16.45 9.32
N SER A 88 17.28 -15.84 10.51
CA SER A 88 18.31 -16.28 11.46
C SER A 88 18.12 -17.72 11.97
N TRP A 89 16.89 -18.26 11.94
CA TRP A 89 16.62 -19.67 12.25
C TRP A 89 17.03 -20.62 11.12
N ILE A 90 17.03 -20.13 9.88
CA ILE A 90 17.40 -20.90 8.68
C ILE A 90 18.93 -20.82 8.45
N GLN A 91 19.54 -19.68 8.79
CA GLN A 91 20.96 -19.41 8.56
C GLN A 91 21.69 -18.92 9.83
N PRO A 92 21.62 -19.65 10.98
CA PRO A 92 22.12 -19.16 12.27
C PRO A 92 23.62 -18.89 12.28
N VAL A 93 24.42 -19.73 11.61
CA VAL A 93 25.88 -19.55 11.50
C VAL A 93 26.21 -18.27 10.74
N PHE A 94 25.57 -18.02 9.59
CA PHE A 94 25.76 -16.80 8.81
C PHE A 94 25.27 -15.55 9.56
N THR A 95 24.16 -15.65 10.31
CA THR A 95 23.71 -14.56 11.17
C THR A 95 24.73 -14.22 12.26
N ALA A 96 25.34 -15.23 12.90
CA ALA A 96 26.41 -15.01 13.88
C ALA A 96 27.68 -14.44 13.23
N GLU A 97 28.11 -14.97 12.10
CA GLU A 97 29.28 -14.48 11.36
C GLU A 97 29.17 -12.99 10.99
N VAL A 98 28.01 -12.54 10.50
CA VAL A 98 27.79 -11.13 10.11
C VAL A 98 27.45 -10.26 11.32
N THR A 99 26.55 -10.71 12.19
CA THR A 99 25.86 -9.85 13.19
C THR A 99 26.49 -9.91 14.58
N ALA A 100 27.32 -10.93 14.84
CA ALA A 100 28.09 -11.09 16.06
C ALA A 100 29.59 -10.84 15.76
N LEU A 101 30.24 -11.72 15.00
CA LEU A 101 31.68 -11.66 14.74
C LEU A 101 32.09 -10.48 13.86
N GLY A 102 31.20 -10.02 12.97
CA GLY A 102 31.40 -8.77 12.23
C GLY A 102 31.54 -7.53 13.12
N VAL A 103 30.93 -7.53 14.32
CA VAL A 103 31.11 -6.45 15.31
C VAL A 103 32.51 -6.52 15.90
N THR A 104 32.98 -7.72 16.26
CA THR A 104 34.35 -7.94 16.73
C THR A 104 35.39 -7.50 15.71
N ARG A 105 35.22 -7.87 14.43
CA ARG A 105 36.14 -7.49 13.35
C ARG A 105 36.18 -5.99 13.11
N MET A 106 35.04 -5.29 13.21
CA MET A 106 35.03 -3.83 13.11
C MET A 106 35.69 -3.17 14.33
N LEU A 107 35.41 -3.65 15.54
CA LEU A 107 36.04 -3.18 16.77
C LEU A 107 37.55 -3.43 16.79
N ASP A 108 38.02 -4.59 16.33
CA ASP A 108 39.45 -4.93 16.29
C ASP A 108 40.18 -4.20 15.16
N ALA A 109 39.53 -3.97 14.03
CA ALA A 109 40.02 -3.07 12.98
C ALA A 109 40.21 -1.63 13.51
N ILE A 110 39.23 -1.10 14.26
CA ILE A 110 39.36 0.20 14.94
C ILE A 110 40.52 0.16 15.95
N ARG A 111 40.52 -0.82 16.87
CA ARG A 111 41.56 -1.00 17.91
C ARG A 111 42.97 -1.10 17.33
N THR A 112 43.11 -1.68 16.15
CA THR A 112 44.38 -1.89 15.44
C THR A 112 44.82 -0.67 14.62
N VAL A 113 43.89 0.15 14.11
CA VAL A 113 44.22 1.28 13.23
C VAL A 113 44.25 2.62 13.98
N ASP A 114 43.24 2.89 14.80
CA ASP A 114 43.09 4.11 15.60
C ASP A 114 42.00 3.92 16.69
N PRO A 115 42.37 3.61 17.94
CA PRO A 115 41.41 3.40 19.03
C PRO A 115 40.74 4.69 19.55
N SER A 116 41.07 5.87 19.00
CA SER A 116 40.40 7.14 19.37
C SER A 116 39.07 7.37 18.64
N ILE A 117 38.81 6.59 17.59
CA ILE A 117 37.57 6.62 16.81
C ILE A 117 36.38 6.23 17.69
N ARG A 118 35.30 7.03 17.62
CA ARG A 118 34.08 6.77 18.38
C ARG A 118 33.17 5.79 17.64
N PHE A 119 32.78 4.71 18.30
CA PHE A 119 32.05 3.59 17.71
C PHE A 119 30.63 3.47 18.25
N TYR A 120 29.63 3.50 17.36
CA TYR A 120 28.24 3.18 17.65
C TYR A 120 27.89 1.79 17.12
N GLN A 121 27.36 0.94 18.00
CA GLN A 121 26.80 -0.36 17.68
C GLN A 121 25.26 -0.29 17.62
N ALA A 122 24.67 -0.68 16.48
CA ALA A 122 23.24 -0.96 16.43
C ALA A 122 22.94 -2.29 17.14
N SER A 123 22.63 -2.23 18.43
CA SER A 123 22.03 -3.33 19.18
C SER A 123 20.52 -3.41 18.91
N SER A 124 19.77 -4.25 19.65
CA SER A 124 18.35 -4.48 19.36
C SER A 124 17.57 -4.92 20.60
N SER A 125 16.30 -4.56 20.68
CA SER A 125 15.38 -4.96 21.77
C SER A 125 15.17 -6.49 21.80
N GLU A 126 15.40 -7.17 20.67
CA GLU A 126 15.48 -8.64 20.55
C GLU A 126 16.52 -9.30 21.48
N MET A 127 17.46 -8.53 22.04
CA MET A 127 18.43 -9.00 23.04
C MET A 127 17.78 -9.32 24.39
N PHE A 128 16.83 -8.50 24.86
CA PHE A 128 16.12 -8.74 26.11
C PHE A 128 15.26 -10.01 26.00
N GLY A 129 14.62 -10.22 24.85
CA GLY A 129 13.96 -11.46 24.48
C GLY A 129 12.91 -11.92 25.49
N LYS A 130 13.19 -12.96 26.29
CA LYS A 130 12.34 -13.31 27.43
C LYS A 130 12.63 -12.35 28.58
N VAL A 131 12.05 -11.16 28.48
CA VAL A 131 12.16 -10.07 29.45
C VAL A 131 12.16 -10.54 30.91
N GLN A 132 13.10 -10.00 31.69
CA GLN A 132 13.20 -10.20 33.14
C GLN A 132 12.58 -9.05 33.94
N GLU A 133 12.59 -7.82 33.42
CA GLU A 133 12.16 -6.59 34.11
C GLU A 133 11.38 -5.65 33.17
N VAL A 134 10.45 -4.86 33.69
CA VAL A 134 9.56 -4.00 32.88
C VAL A 134 9.41 -2.62 33.54
N PRO A 135 9.69 -1.50 32.83
CA PRO A 135 10.30 -1.43 31.49
C PRO A 135 11.74 -1.96 31.45
N GLN A 136 12.29 -2.19 30.26
CA GLN A 136 13.68 -2.63 30.10
C GLN A 136 14.61 -1.40 30.06
N SER A 137 15.50 -1.31 31.04
CA SER A 137 16.62 -0.36 31.03
C SER A 137 17.89 -1.03 30.49
N GLU A 138 19.00 -0.30 30.51
CA GLU A 138 20.34 -0.83 30.20
C GLU A 138 20.81 -1.89 31.20
N ASP A 139 20.31 -1.86 32.44
CA ASP A 139 20.64 -2.83 33.50
C ASP A 139 19.86 -4.15 33.35
N THR A 140 18.76 -4.16 32.57
CA THR A 140 17.84 -5.30 32.53
C THR A 140 18.47 -6.54 31.87
N PRO A 141 18.53 -7.70 32.56
CA PRO A 141 19.26 -8.87 32.06
C PRO A 141 18.75 -9.41 30.71
N PHE A 142 19.66 -9.56 29.74
CA PHE A 142 19.36 -10.10 28.43
C PHE A 142 19.02 -11.61 28.46
N TYR A 143 17.90 -11.97 27.84
CA TYR A 143 17.49 -13.37 27.65
C TYR A 143 17.09 -13.58 26.17
N PRO A 144 18.04 -13.61 25.22
CA PRO A 144 17.74 -13.61 23.80
C PRO A 144 16.94 -14.84 23.36
N ARG A 145 16.00 -14.64 22.43
CA ARG A 145 15.03 -15.67 21.99
C ARG A 145 15.13 -16.05 20.52
N SER A 146 16.13 -15.56 19.79
CA SER A 146 16.39 -15.92 18.40
C SER A 146 17.90 -15.98 18.13
N PRO A 147 18.38 -16.70 17.10
CA PRO A 147 19.80 -16.66 16.72
C PRO A 147 20.28 -15.23 16.39
N TYR A 148 19.39 -14.40 15.81
CA TYR A 148 19.61 -12.95 15.70
C TYR A 148 19.80 -12.27 17.06
N GLY A 149 18.90 -12.51 18.02
CA GLY A 149 19.00 -11.94 19.37
C GLY A 149 20.28 -12.38 20.09
N VAL A 150 20.67 -13.65 19.96
CA VAL A 150 21.94 -14.18 20.52
C VAL A 150 23.14 -13.50 19.86
N ALA A 151 23.12 -13.34 18.52
CA ALA A 151 24.17 -12.64 17.79
C ALA A 151 24.26 -11.15 18.18
N LYS A 152 23.13 -10.47 18.42
CA LYS A 152 23.09 -9.09 18.93
C LYS A 152 23.57 -9.00 20.38
N VAL A 153 23.22 -9.94 21.27
CA VAL A 153 23.75 -10.00 22.64
C VAL A 153 25.27 -10.15 22.65
N TYR A 154 25.83 -11.01 21.79
CA TYR A 154 27.28 -11.06 21.61
C TYR A 154 27.83 -9.73 21.07
N GLY A 155 27.22 -9.16 20.01
CA GLY A 155 27.64 -7.89 19.42
C GLY A 155 27.61 -6.70 20.40
N HIS A 156 26.66 -6.70 21.33
CA HIS A 156 26.59 -5.77 22.44
C HIS A 156 27.69 -6.04 23.46
N TRP A 157 27.78 -7.26 24.03
CA TRP A 157 28.80 -7.56 25.05
C TRP A 157 30.24 -7.46 24.55
N ILE A 158 30.52 -7.69 23.27
CA ILE A 158 31.87 -7.42 22.71
C ILE A 158 32.14 -5.92 22.58
N THR A 159 31.11 -5.10 22.31
CA THR A 159 31.20 -3.63 22.35
C THR A 159 31.48 -3.13 23.77
N VAL A 160 30.74 -3.64 24.77
CA VAL A 160 30.98 -3.38 26.19
C VAL A 160 32.40 -3.81 26.60
N ASN A 161 32.80 -5.02 26.23
CA ASN A 161 34.11 -5.56 26.58
C ASN A 161 35.28 -4.79 25.94
N TYR A 162 35.12 -4.25 24.73
CA TYR A 162 36.14 -3.39 24.11
C TYR A 162 36.17 -1.98 24.73
N ARG A 163 35.01 -1.42 25.12
CA ARG A 163 34.93 -0.19 25.93
C ARG A 163 35.72 -0.35 27.22
N GLU A 164 35.48 -1.43 27.96
CA GLU A 164 36.07 -1.67 29.29
C GLU A 164 37.53 -2.14 29.25
N SER A 165 37.87 -3.08 28.35
CA SER A 165 39.21 -3.71 28.31
C SER A 165 40.26 -2.88 27.58
N TYR A 166 39.83 -2.01 26.65
CA TYR A 166 40.73 -1.20 25.82
C TYR A 166 40.49 0.31 25.96
N ASN A 167 39.59 0.74 26.85
CA ASN A 167 39.22 2.15 27.06
C ASN A 167 38.79 2.86 25.75
N MET A 168 38.14 2.12 24.85
CA MET A 168 37.64 2.64 23.57
C MET A 168 36.31 3.36 23.76
N PHE A 169 36.07 4.41 22.96
CA PHE A 169 34.75 5.03 22.92
C PHE A 169 33.79 4.16 22.11
N ALA A 170 33.06 3.25 22.79
CA ALA A 170 32.17 2.29 22.15
C ALA A 170 30.82 2.17 22.90
N CYS A 171 29.70 2.41 22.20
CA CYS A 171 28.34 2.49 22.77
C CYS A 171 27.27 1.79 21.92
N SER A 172 26.15 1.39 22.55
CA SER A 172 25.07 0.60 21.93
C SER A 172 23.67 1.25 22.01
N GLY A 173 22.88 1.21 20.92
CA GLY A 173 21.44 1.63 20.86
C GLY A 173 20.47 0.53 20.35
N ILE A 174 19.13 0.68 20.49
CA ILE A 174 18.14 -0.46 20.52
C ILE A 174 16.72 -0.12 19.82
N LEU A 175 16.26 -0.67 18.62
CA LEU A 175 15.30 -0.03 17.55
C LEU A 175 14.13 -0.84 16.70
N PHE A 176 13.28 -0.26 15.70
CA PHE A 176 11.90 -0.73 15.05
C PHE A 176 11.39 -0.40 13.48
N ASN A 177 10.09 -0.58 12.88
CA ASN A 177 9.59 -0.72 11.35
C ASN A 177 8.05 -0.32 10.74
N HIS A 178 7.52 -0.52 9.41
CA HIS A 178 6.13 -0.05 8.73
C HIS A 178 5.23 -0.41 7.30
N GLU A 179 3.82 -0.65 7.17
CA GLU A 179 2.39 -0.35 6.44
C GLU A 179 1.53 -0.61 4.92
N CYS A 180 0.44 -1.53 4.53
CA CYS A 180 -0.63 -2.15 3.31
C CYS A 180 -2.44 -1.96 2.62
N VAL A 181 -3.35 -2.04 1.28
CA VAL A 181 -4.97 -2.31 0.36
C VAL A 181 -5.81 -3.66 0.17
N ALA A 182 -7.19 -3.91 0.27
CA ALA A 182 -8.24 -4.81 -0.46
C ALA A 182 -8.89 -4.75 -1.97
N GLU A 183 -9.57 -5.85 -2.41
CA GLU A 183 -9.78 -6.38 -3.80
C GLU A 183 -10.55 -5.58 -4.86
N ASN A 184 -11.67 -4.95 -4.51
CA ASN A 184 -12.64 -4.54 -5.54
C ASN A 184 -12.33 -3.21 -6.24
N THR A 185 -11.32 -2.50 -5.75
CA THR A 185 -11.05 -1.10 -6.08
C THR A 185 -10.78 -0.91 -7.58
N PRO A 186 -11.67 -0.23 -8.34
CA PRO A 186 -11.41 0.09 -9.74
C PRO A 186 -10.22 1.04 -9.83
N LEU A 187 -9.22 0.67 -10.63
CA LEU A 187 -8.16 1.59 -11.03
C LEU A 187 -8.27 1.91 -12.52
N MET A 188 -7.92 3.14 -12.86
CA MET A 188 -7.80 3.60 -14.24
C MET A 188 -6.38 3.29 -14.70
N ILE A 189 -6.24 2.28 -15.53
CA ILE A 189 -4.95 1.74 -16.00
C ILE A 189 -4.74 2.15 -17.45
N ARG A 190 -3.49 2.39 -17.86
CA ARG A 190 -3.09 2.47 -19.26
C ARG A 190 -2.11 1.33 -19.55
N ARG A 191 -2.14 0.74 -20.74
CA ARG A 191 -1.26 -0.38 -21.11
C ARG A 191 -0.98 -0.29 -22.61
N ASN A 192 0.26 -0.06 -23.02
CA ASN A 192 0.61 0.14 -24.43
C ASN A 192 -0.24 1.24 -25.12
N GLY A 193 -0.72 2.26 -24.37
CA GLY A 193 -1.63 3.30 -24.85
C GLY A 193 -3.14 2.98 -24.80
N PHE A 194 -3.53 1.78 -24.38
CA PHE A 194 -4.93 1.37 -24.17
C PHE A 194 -5.35 1.77 -22.75
N VAL A 195 -6.46 2.50 -22.58
CA VAL A 195 -7.04 2.82 -21.27
C VAL A 195 -8.03 1.73 -20.85
N GLU A 196 -7.86 1.18 -19.65
CA GLU A 196 -8.66 0.10 -19.08
C GLU A 196 -9.18 0.48 -17.68
N VAL A 197 -10.32 -0.07 -17.28
CA VAL A 197 -10.80 -0.04 -15.89
C VAL A 197 -10.86 -1.46 -15.37
N VAL A 198 -10.01 -1.77 -14.39
CA VAL A 198 -9.76 -3.13 -13.89
C VAL A 198 -9.70 -3.17 -12.37
N THR A 199 -9.95 -4.33 -11.77
CA THR A 199 -9.47 -4.59 -10.40
C THR A 199 -8.01 -4.97 -10.48
N PRO A 200 -7.09 -4.40 -9.69
CA PRO A 200 -5.67 -4.76 -9.85
C PRO A 200 -5.27 -6.19 -9.54
N ASP A 201 -6.18 -7.05 -9.07
CA ASP A 201 -5.97 -8.50 -9.05
C ASP A 201 -5.98 -9.08 -10.49
N GLU A 202 -6.55 -8.37 -11.48
CA GLU A 202 -6.39 -8.60 -12.93
C GLU A 202 -5.00 -8.20 -13.45
N LEU A 203 -4.19 -7.45 -12.70
CA LEU A 203 -2.86 -7.02 -13.15
C LEU A 203 -1.75 -8.07 -12.92
N VAL A 204 -1.92 -9.03 -12.00
CA VAL A 204 -0.83 -9.95 -11.61
C VAL A 204 -1.25 -11.38 -11.21
N PRO A 205 -0.37 -12.39 -11.40
CA PRO A 205 -0.69 -13.82 -11.24
C PRO A 205 -0.62 -14.31 -9.79
N ILE A 206 -1.49 -13.75 -8.97
CA ILE A 206 -1.71 -14.06 -7.55
C ILE A 206 -1.97 -15.55 -7.24
N ARG A 207 -1.08 -16.18 -6.47
CA ARG A 207 -1.25 -17.58 -6.05
C ARG A 207 -2.22 -17.68 -4.89
N ARG A 208 -3.48 -18.04 -5.16
CA ARG A 208 -4.55 -18.05 -4.14
C ARG A 208 -4.34 -19.02 -2.97
N LYS A 209 -3.46 -20.02 -3.12
CA LYS A 209 -2.95 -20.92 -2.06
C LYS A 209 -1.45 -20.71 -1.85
N GLY A 210 -0.98 -20.73 -0.60
CA GLY A 210 0.45 -20.78 -0.26
C GLY A 210 0.98 -19.59 0.54
N ARG A 211 1.78 -18.73 -0.12
CA ARG A 211 2.40 -17.55 0.49
C ARG A 211 1.38 -16.45 0.75
N THR A 212 1.67 -15.71 1.81
CA THR A 212 0.81 -14.66 2.33
C THR A 212 1.25 -13.27 1.92
N THR A 213 2.38 -13.19 1.24
CA THR A 213 3.05 -11.99 0.76
C THR A 213 3.66 -12.39 -0.58
N GLN A 214 3.32 -11.71 -1.68
CA GLN A 214 3.81 -12.05 -3.02
C GLN A 214 4.09 -10.78 -3.82
N THR A 215 5.36 -10.41 -4.00
CA THR A 215 5.77 -9.26 -4.82
C THR A 215 5.88 -9.66 -6.29
N PHE A 216 5.54 -8.71 -7.16
CA PHE A 216 5.54 -8.78 -8.62
C PHE A 216 6.11 -7.47 -9.16
N GLU A 217 6.78 -7.52 -10.31
CA GLU A 217 7.12 -6.35 -11.11
C GLU A 217 6.19 -6.36 -12.35
N VAL A 218 5.74 -5.19 -12.82
CA VAL A 218 4.77 -5.06 -13.94
C VAL A 218 5.17 -3.96 -14.95
N PRO A 219 6.39 -4.02 -15.53
CA PRO A 219 6.92 -3.01 -16.46
C PRO A 219 6.02 -2.72 -17.66
N GLY A 220 5.95 -1.45 -18.06
CA GLY A 220 5.23 -0.98 -19.26
C GLY A 220 3.70 -0.91 -19.14
N LEU A 221 3.18 -1.16 -17.93
CA LEU A 221 1.82 -0.85 -17.53
C LEU A 221 1.78 0.63 -17.06
N GLU A 222 0.62 1.25 -16.90
CA GLU A 222 0.40 2.61 -16.36
C GLU A 222 -0.88 2.74 -15.52
N ILE A 223 -1.01 3.80 -14.73
CA ILE A 223 -2.20 4.19 -13.94
C ILE A 223 -2.46 5.71 -14.03
N TRP A 224 -3.63 6.22 -13.61
CA TRP A 224 -3.89 7.66 -13.51
C TRP A 224 -3.61 8.19 -12.11
N ASP A 225 -2.69 9.15 -12.00
CA ASP A 225 -2.28 9.67 -10.69
C ASP A 225 -3.22 10.76 -10.11
N GLY A 226 -3.93 11.46 -11.00
CA GLY A 226 -4.79 12.59 -10.69
C GLY A 226 -4.48 13.83 -11.53
N GLU A 227 -3.26 13.91 -12.07
CA GLU A 227 -2.75 14.96 -12.97
C GLU A 227 -2.26 14.36 -14.30
N LEU A 228 -1.59 13.20 -14.27
CA LEU A 228 -1.01 12.55 -15.44
C LEU A 228 -1.00 11.00 -15.37
N TRP A 229 -0.52 10.38 -16.45
CA TRP A 229 -0.42 8.92 -16.60
C TRP A 229 0.95 8.41 -16.11
N THR A 230 0.94 7.32 -15.35
CA THR A 230 2.00 7.03 -14.38
C THR A 230 2.45 5.53 -14.53
N ALA A 231 3.66 5.23 -15.08
CA ALA A 231 4.11 3.92 -15.65
C ALA A 231 5.08 3.02 -14.83
N ILE A 232 4.84 1.69 -14.73
CA ILE A 232 5.01 0.92 -13.46
C ILE A 232 6.20 -0.07 -13.31
N LYS A 233 6.99 0.11 -12.23
CA LYS A 233 7.87 -0.90 -11.57
C LYS A 233 7.09 -1.97 -10.74
N ALA A 234 6.87 -1.87 -9.40
CA ALA A 234 6.41 -3.02 -8.58
C ALA A 234 4.95 -3.03 -8.04
N ILE A 235 4.49 -4.22 -7.62
CA ILE A 235 3.15 -4.53 -7.12
C ILE A 235 3.25 -5.69 -6.09
N THR A 236 2.60 -5.68 -4.91
CA THR A 236 2.69 -6.80 -3.92
C THR A 236 1.33 -7.26 -3.36
N ALA A 237 1.21 -8.55 -3.01
CA ALA A 237 -0.03 -9.26 -2.62
C ALA A 237 -0.01 -9.75 -1.17
N THR A 238 -0.75 -9.08 -0.27
CA THR A 238 -0.78 -9.49 1.14
C THR A 238 -2.08 -9.19 1.88
N LYS A 239 -2.99 -10.17 1.78
CA LYS A 239 -3.76 -10.89 2.81
C LYS A 239 -4.40 -10.05 4.03
N ARG A 240 -5.63 -9.98 4.69
CA ARG A 240 -7.13 -10.42 4.88
C ARG A 240 -7.87 -11.47 5.86
N ARG A 241 -7.46 -11.72 7.13
CA ARG A 241 -7.78 -12.87 8.05
C ARG A 241 -9.18 -13.27 8.66
N GLN A 242 -10.37 -12.78 8.32
CA GLN A 242 -11.76 -13.21 8.77
C GLN A 242 -12.26 -13.43 10.29
N ALA A 243 -12.34 -12.42 11.22
CA ALA A 243 -13.42 -12.13 12.26
C ALA A 243 -13.22 -10.77 13.06
N ASP A 244 -14.19 -9.89 13.44
CA ASP A 244 -14.00 -8.42 13.17
C ASP A 244 -14.42 -7.13 14.08
N PRO A 245 -13.60 -6.48 14.99
CA PRO A 245 -13.57 -4.98 15.32
C PRO A 245 -12.21 -4.25 15.88
N GLU A 246 -11.10 -3.64 15.28
CA GLU A 246 -10.60 -2.49 14.36
C GLU A 246 -10.09 -2.49 12.78
N HIS A 247 -10.07 -3.56 11.94
CA HIS A 247 -9.76 -3.83 10.50
C HIS A 247 -10.86 -4.20 9.37
N LYS A 248 -12.20 -4.38 9.47
CA LYS A 248 -13.21 -4.34 8.33
C LYS A 248 -13.31 -3.10 7.43
N MET A 249 -13.13 -3.26 6.11
CA MET A 249 -13.33 -2.25 5.03
C MET A 249 -14.29 -1.09 5.38
N LEU A 250 -13.87 0.18 5.27
CA LEU A 250 -14.82 1.29 5.13
C LEU A 250 -14.93 1.78 3.68
N PHE A 251 -16.11 2.31 3.33
CA PHE A 251 -16.31 3.22 2.21
C PHE A 251 -16.14 4.66 2.68
N ILE A 252 -15.18 5.38 2.08
CA ILE A 252 -15.04 6.84 2.26
C ILE A 252 -15.79 7.52 1.12
N GLN A 253 -16.98 8.07 1.41
CA GLN A 253 -17.90 8.61 0.40
C GLN A 253 -17.82 10.15 0.34
N ALA A 254 -16.97 10.69 -0.53
CA ALA A 254 -16.97 12.11 -0.89
C ALA A 254 -18.00 12.39 -2.01
N ARG A 255 -18.19 13.65 -2.42
CA ARG A 255 -19.21 13.98 -3.45
C ARG A 255 -18.78 13.60 -4.87
N GLY A 256 -17.50 13.74 -5.17
CA GLY A 256 -16.86 13.41 -6.45
C GLY A 256 -16.20 12.03 -6.50
N GLY A 257 -16.27 11.23 -5.43
CA GLY A 257 -15.79 9.85 -5.46
C GLY A 257 -16.00 9.05 -4.18
N VAL A 258 -15.91 7.74 -4.31
CA VAL A 258 -15.93 6.76 -3.22
C VAL A 258 -14.84 5.72 -3.43
N VAL A 259 -14.16 5.35 -2.35
CA VAL A 259 -13.09 4.35 -2.33
C VAL A 259 -13.30 3.38 -1.15
N GLN A 260 -12.85 2.13 -1.30
CA GLN A 260 -12.91 1.07 -0.28
C GLN A 260 -11.49 0.74 0.22
N VAL A 261 -11.27 0.75 1.55
CA VAL A 261 -9.96 1.18 2.11
C VAL A 261 -9.56 0.61 3.50
N THR A 262 -8.25 0.64 3.91
CA THR A 262 -7.77 0.48 5.34
C THR A 262 -8.16 1.59 6.28
N SER A 263 -7.77 1.39 7.56
CA SER A 263 -7.48 2.26 8.68
C SER A 263 -6.06 2.77 9.04
N HIS A 264 -4.98 2.94 8.24
CA HIS A 264 -4.00 4.06 8.53
C HIS A 264 -3.57 4.90 7.32
N HIS A 265 -3.76 4.43 6.09
CA HIS A 265 -3.48 5.19 4.89
C HIS A 265 -4.52 6.31 4.81
N GLN A 266 -4.15 7.48 5.30
CA GLN A 266 -3.65 8.50 4.37
C GLN A 266 -4.44 8.59 3.08
N MET A 267 -5.75 8.78 3.25
CA MET A 267 -6.39 9.68 2.31
C MET A 267 -5.57 10.96 2.33
N LEU A 268 -5.48 11.64 1.20
CA LEU A 268 -5.03 13.00 1.23
C LEU A 268 -6.22 13.89 1.54
N ASP A 269 -6.04 14.86 2.44
CA ASP A 269 -6.99 15.95 2.58
C ASP A 269 -6.89 16.89 1.35
N ALA A 270 -7.70 17.95 1.31
CA ALA A 270 -7.62 18.92 0.21
C ALA A 270 -6.27 19.69 0.13
N SER A 271 -5.48 19.69 1.22
CA SER A 271 -4.13 20.27 1.32
C SER A 271 -3.04 19.35 0.74
N ARG A 272 -3.37 18.08 0.49
CA ARG A 272 -2.42 16.95 0.36
C ARG A 272 -1.60 16.69 1.64
N GLU A 273 -2.14 17.07 2.79
CA GLU A 273 -1.74 16.51 4.08
C GLU A 273 -2.43 15.16 4.31
N MET A 274 -1.87 14.41 5.25
CA MET A 274 -1.98 12.95 5.31
C MET A 274 -2.97 12.62 6.42
N VAL A 275 -4.22 12.30 6.05
CA VAL A 275 -5.36 12.39 6.96
C VAL A 275 -5.87 11.04 7.50
N PRO A 276 -6.09 10.93 8.83
CA PRO A 276 -6.70 9.77 9.44
C PRO A 276 -8.08 9.50 8.88
N ALA A 277 -8.31 8.51 8.03
CA ALA A 277 -9.66 8.22 7.51
C ALA A 277 -10.60 7.34 8.37
N HIS A 278 -10.24 6.95 9.61
CA HIS A 278 -11.26 6.81 10.69
C HIS A 278 -11.66 8.15 11.30
N ALA A 279 -10.80 9.17 11.19
CA ALA A 279 -11.09 10.52 11.63
C ALA A 279 -11.60 11.41 10.49
N VAL A 280 -11.53 10.95 9.23
CA VAL A 280 -12.26 11.49 8.10
C VAL A 280 -13.72 11.37 8.43
N LYS A 281 -14.30 12.51 8.74
CA LYS A 281 -15.67 12.67 9.18
C LYS A 281 -16.45 13.40 8.08
N PRO A 282 -17.78 13.22 8.02
CA PRO A 282 -18.63 14.04 7.18
C PRO A 282 -18.34 15.53 7.37
N GLY A 283 -18.16 16.26 6.27
CA GLY A 283 -17.77 17.66 6.24
C GLY A 283 -16.26 17.94 6.06
N MET A 284 -15.38 16.92 6.16
CA MET A 284 -13.97 17.07 5.78
C MET A 284 -13.81 17.09 4.25
N ALA A 285 -12.70 17.65 3.77
CA ALA A 285 -12.37 17.76 2.36
C ALA A 285 -11.18 16.85 2.00
N LEU A 286 -11.28 16.09 0.91
CA LEU A 286 -10.25 15.15 0.45
C LEU A 286 -9.67 15.53 -0.92
N ALA A 287 -8.43 15.14 -1.19
CA ALA A 287 -7.79 15.33 -2.49
C ALA A 287 -8.58 14.65 -3.60
N MET A 288 -8.81 15.41 -4.67
CA MET A 288 -9.50 14.99 -5.88
C MET A 288 -8.63 15.28 -7.09
N ALA A 289 -8.68 14.41 -8.09
CA ALA A 289 -8.21 14.74 -9.42
C ALA A 289 -9.10 15.83 -10.03
N GLU A 290 -8.50 16.92 -10.50
CA GLU A 290 -9.23 18.02 -11.14
C GLU A 290 -9.96 17.56 -12.42
N THR A 291 -9.37 16.60 -13.12
CA THR A 291 -9.91 15.98 -14.34
C THR A 291 -9.80 14.46 -14.31
N MET A 292 -10.69 13.80 -15.04
CA MET A 292 -10.50 12.41 -15.45
C MET A 292 -9.48 12.34 -16.59
N PRO A 293 -8.76 11.21 -16.77
CA PRO A 293 -7.85 11.05 -17.90
C PRO A 293 -8.60 11.18 -19.24
N GLN A 294 -7.95 11.80 -20.22
CA GLN A 294 -8.46 11.83 -21.58
C GLN A 294 -8.49 10.41 -22.16
N LEU A 295 -9.65 10.00 -22.66
CA LEU A 295 -9.85 8.72 -23.33
C LEU A 295 -9.31 8.75 -24.78
N PRO A 296 -8.63 7.69 -25.26
CA PRO A 296 -8.27 7.55 -26.67
C PRO A 296 -9.50 7.33 -27.57
N ASP A 297 -9.32 7.56 -28.87
CA ASP A 297 -10.36 7.47 -29.91
C ASP A 297 -10.06 6.44 -31.02
N TRP A 298 -8.93 5.74 -30.96
CA TRP A 298 -8.41 4.87 -32.03
C TRP A 298 -9.19 3.56 -32.24
N ALA A 299 -10.05 3.14 -31.31
CA ALA A 299 -10.83 1.91 -31.44
C ALA A 299 -12.06 2.09 -32.35
N VAL A 300 -12.08 1.38 -33.47
CA VAL A 300 -13.13 1.48 -34.49
C VAL A 300 -14.22 0.42 -34.27
N LEU A 301 -15.45 0.87 -34.02
CA LEU A 301 -16.67 0.05 -33.93
C LEU A 301 -17.81 0.72 -34.70
N THR A 302 -18.91 -0.01 -34.95
CA THR A 302 -20.17 0.58 -35.44
C THR A 302 -21.04 1.05 -34.27
N GLU A 303 -21.91 2.04 -34.52
CA GLU A 303 -22.88 2.48 -33.51
C GLU A 303 -23.86 1.37 -33.12
N GLU A 304 -24.27 0.48 -34.03
CA GLU A 304 -25.09 -0.67 -33.68
C GLU A 304 -24.41 -1.66 -32.73
N LEU A 305 -23.10 -1.92 -32.90
CA LEU A 305 -22.36 -2.80 -32.01
C LEU A 305 -22.18 -2.16 -30.63
N ALA A 306 -21.87 -0.87 -30.58
CA ALA A 306 -21.80 -0.12 -29.32
C ALA A 306 -23.15 -0.07 -28.59
N GLU A 307 -24.25 0.19 -29.30
CA GLU A 307 -25.61 0.17 -28.73
C GLU A 307 -25.98 -1.22 -28.18
N LEU A 308 -25.67 -2.30 -28.92
CA LEU A 308 -25.91 -3.66 -28.43
C LEU A 308 -25.05 -4.00 -27.21
N LEU A 309 -23.77 -3.59 -27.20
CA LEU A 309 -22.92 -3.73 -26.02
C LEU A 309 -23.51 -2.96 -24.83
N GLY A 310 -24.02 -1.75 -25.03
CA GLY A 310 -24.70 -0.96 -23.99
C GLY A 310 -25.95 -1.65 -23.44
N LEU A 311 -26.83 -2.14 -24.32
CA LEU A 311 -28.04 -2.89 -23.96
C LEU A 311 -27.70 -4.17 -23.18
N LEU A 312 -26.64 -4.89 -23.56
CA LEU A 312 -26.19 -6.08 -22.85
C LEU A 312 -25.47 -5.75 -21.53
N THR A 313 -24.74 -4.63 -21.44
CA THR A 313 -24.19 -4.17 -20.16
C THR A 313 -25.31 -3.77 -19.20
N ALA A 314 -26.40 -3.18 -19.66
CA ALA A 314 -27.59 -2.93 -18.82
C ALA A 314 -28.28 -4.26 -18.44
N GLU A 315 -29.04 -4.84 -19.37
CA GLU A 315 -30.06 -5.88 -19.10
C GLU A 315 -29.67 -7.27 -19.64
N GLY A 316 -28.44 -7.40 -20.14
CA GLY A 316 -27.86 -8.67 -20.59
C GLY A 316 -27.30 -9.53 -19.46
N TYR A 317 -27.35 -10.84 -19.65
CA TYR A 317 -26.60 -11.85 -18.94
C TYR A 317 -25.88 -12.74 -19.96
N VAL A 318 -24.59 -13.00 -19.75
CA VAL A 318 -23.79 -13.91 -20.58
C VAL A 318 -23.10 -14.93 -19.68
N SER A 319 -23.33 -16.22 -19.94
CA SER A 319 -22.68 -17.31 -19.21
C SER A 319 -21.28 -17.60 -19.73
N GLU A 320 -20.48 -18.31 -18.94
CA GLU A 320 -19.11 -18.74 -19.29
C GLU A 320 -19.08 -19.66 -20.53
N ASP A 321 -20.12 -20.48 -20.74
CA ASP A 321 -20.28 -21.30 -21.94
C ASP A 321 -20.87 -20.54 -23.15
N GLY A 322 -21.06 -19.22 -23.02
CA GLY A 322 -21.47 -18.34 -24.12
C GLY A 322 -22.97 -18.31 -24.42
N ARG A 323 -23.84 -18.74 -23.49
CA ARG A 323 -25.29 -18.52 -23.62
C ARG A 323 -25.62 -17.08 -23.23
N ILE A 324 -26.36 -16.40 -24.10
CA ILE A 324 -26.71 -14.98 -23.92
C ILE A 324 -28.22 -14.85 -23.69
N GLN A 325 -28.58 -14.01 -22.73
CA GLN A 325 -29.96 -13.64 -22.41
C GLN A 325 -30.05 -12.12 -22.22
N PHE A 326 -31.16 -11.52 -22.62
CA PHE A 326 -31.50 -10.12 -22.35
C PHE A 326 -32.88 -10.10 -21.66
N THR A 327 -32.97 -9.52 -20.48
CA THR A 327 -34.20 -9.57 -19.65
C THR A 327 -34.77 -8.18 -19.51
N ASN A 328 -35.88 -7.86 -20.18
CA ASN A 328 -36.54 -6.57 -20.01
C ASN A 328 -38.03 -6.66 -20.39
N ASN A 329 -38.88 -5.88 -19.73
CA ASN A 329 -40.33 -5.90 -19.94
C ASN A 329 -40.82 -5.02 -21.09
N ASP A 330 -40.04 -4.03 -21.52
CA ASP A 330 -40.32 -3.26 -22.72
C ASP A 330 -40.12 -4.12 -23.99
N GLU A 331 -41.18 -4.25 -24.78
CA GLU A 331 -41.14 -5.04 -26.01
C GLU A 331 -40.33 -4.37 -27.12
N ALA A 332 -40.31 -3.03 -27.19
CA ALA A 332 -39.51 -2.32 -28.17
C ALA A 332 -38.02 -2.52 -27.90
N LEU A 333 -37.60 -2.57 -26.62
CA LEU A 333 -36.22 -2.91 -26.26
C LEU A 333 -35.87 -4.36 -26.61
N ARG A 334 -36.72 -5.35 -26.29
CA ARG A 334 -36.48 -6.75 -26.71
C ARG A 334 -36.37 -6.87 -28.23
N ASN A 335 -37.27 -6.23 -28.98
CA ASN A 335 -37.27 -6.27 -30.44
C ASN A 335 -36.07 -5.53 -31.04
N ARG A 336 -35.59 -4.44 -30.43
CA ARG A 336 -34.35 -3.75 -30.82
C ARG A 336 -33.12 -4.63 -30.57
N THR A 337 -32.98 -5.24 -29.40
CA THR A 337 -31.89 -6.17 -29.08
C THR A 337 -31.90 -7.37 -30.03
N ALA A 338 -33.07 -7.92 -30.37
CA ALA A 338 -33.20 -9.01 -31.33
C ALA A 338 -32.77 -8.62 -32.75
N LEU A 339 -33.16 -7.42 -33.21
CA LEU A 339 -32.76 -6.87 -34.51
C LEU A 339 -31.24 -6.64 -34.58
N LEU A 340 -30.64 -6.07 -33.53
CA LEU A 340 -29.19 -5.84 -33.44
C LEU A 340 -28.43 -7.18 -33.46
N TRP A 341 -28.87 -8.17 -32.66
CA TRP A 341 -28.29 -9.51 -32.63
C TRP A 341 -28.32 -10.19 -34.01
N SER A 342 -29.47 -10.14 -34.69
CA SER A 342 -29.63 -10.72 -36.03
C SER A 342 -28.79 -10.00 -37.08
N LYS A 343 -28.70 -8.66 -37.04
CA LYS A 343 -27.87 -7.87 -37.96
C LYS A 343 -26.37 -8.11 -37.79
N LEU A 344 -25.88 -8.09 -36.55
CA LEU A 344 -24.44 -8.10 -36.26
C LEU A 344 -23.83 -9.50 -36.31
N PHE A 345 -24.62 -10.52 -35.96
CA PHE A 345 -24.10 -11.87 -35.72
C PHE A 345 -24.87 -12.99 -36.46
N LEU A 346 -25.81 -12.62 -37.35
CA LEU A 346 -26.72 -13.55 -38.06
C LEU A 346 -27.48 -14.50 -37.13
N GLY A 347 -27.62 -14.12 -35.86
CA GLY A 347 -28.13 -14.98 -34.82
C GLY A 347 -29.66 -15.02 -34.73
N ILE A 348 -30.15 -16.11 -34.15
CA ILE A 348 -31.58 -16.40 -33.96
C ILE A 348 -31.97 -16.05 -32.52
N THR A 349 -33.19 -15.58 -32.29
CA THR A 349 -33.69 -15.24 -30.95
C THR A 349 -34.93 -16.05 -30.58
N SER A 350 -35.18 -16.22 -29.28
CA SER A 350 -36.45 -16.74 -28.77
C SER A 350 -36.81 -16.12 -27.42
N THR A 351 -38.01 -15.56 -27.33
CA THR A 351 -38.53 -14.97 -26.08
C THR A 351 -39.22 -16.03 -25.23
N ARG A 352 -39.02 -15.96 -23.92
CA ARG A 352 -39.76 -16.71 -22.90
C ARG A 352 -40.25 -15.75 -21.81
N PHE A 353 -41.31 -16.14 -21.11
CA PHE A 353 -41.81 -15.40 -19.95
C PHE A 353 -41.67 -16.27 -18.72
N HIS A 354 -41.05 -15.72 -17.67
CA HIS A 354 -40.79 -16.38 -16.40
C HIS A 354 -41.26 -15.49 -15.24
N PRO A 355 -41.64 -16.03 -14.07
CA PRO A 355 -41.84 -15.23 -12.86
C PRO A 355 -40.59 -14.42 -12.51
N SER A 356 -40.75 -13.20 -12.01
CA SER A 356 -39.63 -12.34 -11.64
C SER A 356 -39.01 -12.77 -10.31
N GLY A 357 -37.68 -12.87 -10.27
CA GLY A 357 -36.94 -13.13 -9.03
C GLY A 357 -37.12 -12.05 -7.95
N PHE A 358 -37.63 -10.87 -8.30
CA PHE A 358 -37.91 -9.78 -7.36
C PHE A 358 -39.39 -9.67 -6.95
N ASN A 359 -40.31 -10.28 -7.70
CA ASN A 359 -41.74 -10.26 -7.40
C ASN A 359 -42.42 -11.42 -8.13
N ILE A 360 -42.80 -12.47 -7.40
CA ILE A 360 -43.24 -13.74 -7.99
C ILE A 360 -44.59 -13.63 -8.73
N ASP A 361 -45.39 -12.60 -8.41
CA ASP A 361 -46.68 -12.31 -9.05
C ASP A 361 -46.53 -11.56 -10.39
N ARG A 362 -45.31 -11.15 -10.77
CA ARG A 362 -45.01 -10.47 -12.03
C ARG A 362 -44.16 -11.34 -12.94
N THR A 363 -44.51 -11.39 -14.22
CA THR A 363 -43.67 -12.02 -15.24
C THR A 363 -42.60 -11.05 -15.76
N VAL A 364 -41.49 -11.62 -16.22
CA VAL A 364 -40.42 -10.94 -16.96
C VAL A 364 -40.20 -11.55 -18.34
N GLY A 365 -40.03 -10.69 -19.34
CA GLY A 365 -39.69 -11.08 -20.72
C GLY A 365 -38.19 -11.36 -20.86
N GLN A 366 -37.83 -12.62 -21.08
CA GLN A 366 -36.45 -13.08 -21.28
C GLN A 366 -36.22 -13.43 -22.75
N LEU A 367 -35.40 -12.63 -23.43
CA LEU A 367 -34.98 -12.85 -24.81
C LEU A 367 -33.67 -13.65 -24.82
N HIS A 368 -33.72 -14.91 -25.25
CA HIS A 368 -32.49 -15.70 -25.45
C HIS A 368 -31.91 -15.41 -26.84
N LEU A 369 -30.63 -15.05 -26.88
CA LEU A 369 -29.89 -14.80 -28.11
C LEU A 369 -29.03 -16.04 -28.42
N ARG A 370 -29.14 -16.58 -29.65
CA ARG A 370 -28.48 -17.81 -30.10
C ARG A 370 -27.69 -17.56 -31.39
N GLY A 371 -26.56 -18.22 -31.54
CA GLY A 371 -25.63 -18.10 -32.66
C GLY A 371 -24.41 -18.99 -32.40
N ASP A 372 -23.24 -18.61 -32.91
CA ASP A 372 -21.99 -19.26 -32.49
C ASP A 372 -21.66 -18.94 -31.01
N SER A 373 -21.40 -19.98 -30.24
CA SER A 373 -20.89 -19.91 -28.86
C SER A 373 -19.64 -19.05 -28.69
N ASN A 374 -18.79 -18.93 -29.72
CA ASN A 374 -17.59 -18.10 -29.68
C ASN A 374 -17.92 -16.61 -29.55
N ILE A 375 -19.04 -16.16 -30.15
CA ILE A 375 -19.53 -14.79 -30.02
C ILE A 375 -20.01 -14.52 -28.59
N GLY A 376 -20.63 -15.52 -27.95
CA GLY A 376 -21.00 -15.47 -26.54
C GLY A 376 -19.79 -15.39 -25.60
N LYS A 377 -18.73 -16.17 -25.86
CA LYS A 377 -17.48 -16.10 -25.10
C LYS A 377 -16.79 -14.74 -25.25
N TRP A 378 -16.66 -14.24 -26.49
CA TRP A 378 -16.13 -12.91 -26.74
C TRP A 378 -16.95 -11.81 -26.04
N LEU A 379 -18.29 -11.87 -26.08
CA LEU A 379 -19.14 -10.95 -25.33
C LEU A 379 -18.95 -11.06 -23.81
N ARG A 380 -18.69 -12.27 -23.27
CA ARG A 380 -18.35 -12.47 -21.85
C ARG A 380 -17.01 -11.85 -21.48
N GLU A 381 -16.03 -11.83 -22.38
CA GLU A 381 -14.72 -11.16 -22.20
C GLU A 381 -14.84 -9.63 -22.29
N GLN A 382 -15.69 -9.11 -23.18
CA GLN A 382 -15.90 -7.66 -23.32
C GLN A 382 -16.70 -7.07 -22.16
N LEU A 383 -17.87 -7.64 -21.88
CA LEU A 383 -18.87 -7.06 -20.97
C LEU A 383 -18.58 -7.29 -19.49
N TYR A 384 -17.66 -8.19 -19.15
CA TYR A 384 -17.38 -8.61 -17.77
C TYR A 384 -15.88 -8.79 -17.51
N ASN A 385 -15.47 -8.68 -16.24
CA ASN A 385 -14.16 -9.13 -15.78
C ASN A 385 -14.12 -10.67 -15.58
N LYS A 386 -12.97 -11.17 -15.14
CA LYS A 386 -12.76 -12.60 -14.81
C LYS A 386 -13.62 -13.13 -13.64
N HIS A 387 -14.13 -12.26 -12.77
CA HIS A 387 -14.98 -12.63 -11.63
C HIS A 387 -16.47 -12.68 -11.96
N GLY A 388 -16.90 -12.00 -13.03
CA GLY A 388 -18.31 -11.86 -13.41
C GLY A 388 -18.93 -10.50 -13.07
N ASP A 389 -18.14 -9.52 -12.65
CA ASP A 389 -18.58 -8.13 -12.57
C ASP A 389 -18.69 -7.53 -13.97
N LYS A 390 -19.79 -6.85 -14.25
CA LYS A 390 -19.95 -6.10 -15.53
C LYS A 390 -18.93 -4.96 -15.62
N ARG A 391 -18.52 -4.58 -16.82
CA ARG A 391 -17.69 -3.39 -17.07
C ARG A 391 -18.10 -2.66 -18.34
N VAL A 392 -17.66 -1.41 -18.49
CA VAL A 392 -17.57 -0.80 -19.82
C VAL A 392 -16.45 -1.52 -20.57
N PRO A 393 -16.68 -2.06 -21.79
CA PRO A 393 -15.62 -2.77 -22.52
C PRO A 393 -14.43 -1.86 -22.83
N THR A 394 -13.21 -2.39 -22.77
CA THR A 394 -11.98 -1.67 -23.16
C THR A 394 -12.10 -1.10 -24.59
N LEU A 395 -12.75 -1.82 -25.50
CA LEU A 395 -13.05 -1.34 -26.86
C LEU A 395 -13.89 -0.05 -26.89
N ILE A 396 -14.80 0.17 -25.94
CA ILE A 396 -15.61 1.39 -25.85
C ILE A 396 -14.80 2.53 -25.20
N LEU A 397 -14.06 2.24 -24.13
CA LEU A 397 -13.21 3.23 -23.44
C LEU A 397 -12.13 3.86 -24.33
N ASN A 398 -11.74 3.19 -25.42
CA ASN A 398 -10.73 3.68 -26.37
C ASN A 398 -11.33 4.06 -27.74
N SER A 399 -12.67 4.13 -27.85
CA SER A 399 -13.37 4.47 -29.10
C SER A 399 -13.72 5.95 -29.19
N ALA A 400 -13.88 6.46 -30.40
CA ALA A 400 -14.33 7.83 -30.65
C ALA A 400 -15.63 8.18 -29.90
N GLN A 401 -15.78 9.45 -29.50
CA GLN A 401 -16.85 9.93 -28.63
C GLN A 401 -18.28 9.61 -29.13
N THR A 402 -18.50 9.47 -30.44
CA THR A 402 -19.77 9.04 -31.03
C THR A 402 -20.14 7.59 -30.70
N ILE A 403 -19.14 6.69 -30.68
CA ILE A 403 -19.28 5.28 -30.30
C ILE A 403 -19.53 5.15 -28.79
N GLN A 404 -18.82 5.95 -27.98
CA GLN A 404 -19.08 6.08 -26.54
C GLN A 404 -20.53 6.54 -26.28
N GLN A 405 -21.03 7.52 -27.03
CA GLN A 405 -22.43 7.96 -26.95
C GLN A 405 -23.41 6.85 -27.38
N ALA A 406 -23.13 6.11 -28.45
CA ALA A 406 -23.98 4.99 -28.89
C ALA A 406 -24.11 3.90 -27.82
N TYR A 407 -22.99 3.55 -27.16
CA TYR A 407 -22.97 2.67 -26.01
C TYR A 407 -23.80 3.21 -24.83
N LEU A 408 -23.61 4.48 -24.45
CA LEU A 408 -24.38 5.10 -23.38
C LEU A 408 -25.88 5.20 -23.68
N ARG A 409 -26.29 5.41 -24.94
CA ARG A 409 -27.69 5.36 -25.36
C ARG A 409 -28.28 3.96 -25.16
N GLY A 410 -27.55 2.91 -25.56
CA GLY A 410 -27.96 1.52 -25.34
C GLY A 410 -28.05 1.15 -23.86
N TYR A 411 -27.08 1.58 -23.05
CA TYR A 411 -27.07 1.37 -21.60
C TYR A 411 -28.25 2.06 -20.91
N TYR A 412 -28.42 3.37 -21.15
CA TYR A 412 -29.47 4.19 -20.54
C TYR A 412 -30.88 3.76 -20.97
N ALA A 413 -31.04 3.20 -22.17
CA ALA A 413 -32.30 2.63 -22.63
C ALA A 413 -32.72 1.39 -21.78
N GLY A 414 -31.78 0.60 -21.28
CA GLY A 414 -32.04 -0.53 -20.40
C GLY A 414 -32.15 -0.15 -18.92
N ASP A 415 -31.10 0.45 -18.35
CA ASP A 415 -30.92 0.67 -16.90
C ASP A 415 -31.44 2.04 -16.38
N GLY A 416 -31.84 2.95 -17.28
CA GLY A 416 -32.18 4.33 -16.91
C GLY A 416 -33.37 4.43 -15.95
N LEU A 417 -33.12 4.94 -14.73
CA LEU A 417 -34.13 5.06 -13.66
C LEU A 417 -35.21 6.11 -14.00
N LYS A 418 -36.36 5.65 -14.51
CA LYS A 418 -37.52 6.47 -14.91
C LYS A 418 -38.33 7.08 -13.73
N ALA A 419 -37.69 7.76 -12.77
CA ALA A 419 -38.32 8.74 -11.86
C ALA A 419 -37.28 9.52 -11.02
N GLY A 420 -37.10 10.82 -11.26
CA GLY A 420 -36.28 11.68 -10.39
C GLY A 420 -35.95 13.07 -10.95
N ASN A 421 -35.45 13.97 -10.09
CA ASN A 421 -34.95 15.30 -10.47
C ASN A 421 -33.50 15.23 -11.00
N GLY A 422 -33.26 14.40 -12.03
CA GLY A 422 -31.96 14.25 -12.68
C GLY A 422 -31.72 12.82 -13.22
N ASP A 423 -30.80 12.70 -14.18
CA ASP A 423 -30.36 11.39 -14.69
C ASP A 423 -29.63 10.64 -13.56
N SER A 424 -30.10 9.44 -13.24
CA SER A 424 -29.46 8.55 -12.26
C SER A 424 -29.33 7.13 -12.78
N ILE A 425 -28.17 6.54 -12.55
CA ILE A 425 -27.78 5.17 -12.92
C ILE A 425 -27.44 4.42 -11.64
N LYS A 426 -27.70 3.12 -11.58
CA LYS A 426 -27.41 2.31 -10.39
C LYS A 426 -26.93 0.91 -10.71
N THR A 427 -25.66 0.63 -10.44
CA THR A 427 -25.03 -0.67 -10.72
C THR A 427 -24.39 -1.26 -9.47
N SER A 428 -24.32 -2.60 -9.39
CA SER A 428 -23.55 -3.29 -8.34
C SER A 428 -22.07 -3.45 -8.67
N SER A 429 -21.64 -3.19 -9.92
CA SER A 429 -20.23 -3.28 -10.31
C SER A 429 -19.52 -1.93 -10.18
N ALA A 430 -18.43 -1.92 -9.41
CA ALA A 430 -17.54 -0.78 -9.28
C ALA A 430 -16.82 -0.48 -10.62
N LEU A 431 -16.43 -1.50 -11.38
CA LEU A 431 -15.78 -1.34 -12.70
C LEU A 431 -16.71 -0.68 -13.72
N LEU A 432 -17.99 -1.08 -13.73
CA LEU A 432 -19.00 -0.45 -14.58
C LEU A 432 -19.27 0.99 -14.13
N ALA A 433 -19.39 1.24 -12.82
CA ALA A 433 -19.58 2.59 -12.30
C ALA A 433 -18.41 3.52 -12.68
N GLN A 434 -17.16 3.08 -12.53
CA GLN A 434 -15.99 3.90 -12.88
C GLN A 434 -15.82 4.07 -14.40
N GLY A 435 -16.09 3.02 -15.19
CA GLY A 435 -16.12 3.15 -16.65
C GLY A 435 -17.18 4.15 -17.13
N LEU A 436 -18.36 4.17 -16.51
CA LEU A 436 -19.40 5.17 -16.79
C LEU A 436 -18.98 6.58 -16.35
N CYS A 437 -18.31 6.74 -15.19
CA CYS A 437 -17.73 8.02 -14.79
C CYS A 437 -16.73 8.55 -15.83
N LEU A 438 -15.86 7.70 -16.40
CA LEU A 438 -14.96 8.07 -17.49
C LEU A 438 -15.73 8.52 -18.74
N LEU A 439 -16.68 7.73 -19.23
CA LEU A 439 -17.45 8.08 -20.44
C LEU A 439 -18.26 9.38 -20.26
N TYR A 440 -18.84 9.63 -19.09
CA TYR A 440 -19.57 10.87 -18.82
C TYR A 440 -18.64 12.07 -18.64
N ALA A 441 -17.48 11.91 -18.00
CA ALA A 441 -16.47 12.96 -17.93
C ALA A 441 -15.93 13.33 -19.33
N GLY A 442 -15.70 12.34 -20.20
CA GLY A 442 -15.37 12.53 -21.62
C GLY A 442 -16.46 13.22 -22.45
N LEU A 443 -17.67 13.38 -21.90
CA LEU A 443 -18.78 14.15 -22.46
C LEU A 443 -19.02 15.49 -21.73
N GLY A 444 -18.09 15.91 -20.85
CA GLY A 444 -18.23 17.12 -20.03
C GLY A 444 -19.32 17.03 -18.95
N ARG A 445 -19.81 15.83 -18.63
CA ARG A 445 -20.83 15.58 -17.60
C ARG A 445 -20.18 15.05 -16.33
N HIS A 446 -20.05 15.91 -15.33
CA HIS A 446 -19.61 15.47 -14.00
C HIS A 446 -20.65 14.54 -13.34
N SER A 447 -20.17 13.42 -12.81
CA SER A 447 -20.94 12.49 -11.99
C SER A 447 -20.73 12.80 -10.51
N SER A 448 -21.79 12.65 -9.71
CA SER A 448 -21.65 12.58 -8.25
C SER A 448 -22.01 11.18 -7.77
N VAL A 449 -21.14 10.61 -6.94
CA VAL A 449 -21.17 9.18 -6.58
C VAL A 449 -21.77 8.97 -5.18
N TYR A 450 -22.52 7.89 -5.03
CA TYR A 450 -23.24 7.50 -3.83
C TYR A 450 -23.16 5.97 -3.69
N VAL A 451 -23.01 5.45 -2.46
CA VAL A 451 -23.11 4.00 -2.22
C VAL A 451 -24.30 3.68 -1.31
N GLU A 452 -25.19 2.82 -1.83
CA GLU A 452 -26.22 2.15 -1.05
C GLU A 452 -25.83 0.68 -0.84
N GLN A 453 -26.02 0.18 0.37
CA GLN A 453 -25.54 -1.13 0.81
C GLN A 453 -26.72 -1.89 1.41
N ARG A 454 -27.00 -3.11 0.91
CA ARG A 454 -28.18 -3.91 1.22
C ARG A 454 -27.75 -5.35 1.54
N GLY A 455 -27.54 -5.65 2.82
CA GLY A 455 -26.87 -6.89 3.22
C GLY A 455 -25.44 -6.88 2.68
N GLU A 456 -25.04 -7.93 1.97
CA GLU A 456 -23.73 -8.04 1.31
C GLU A 456 -23.66 -7.28 -0.03
N HIS A 457 -24.81 -6.85 -0.60
CA HIS A 457 -24.83 -6.21 -1.91
C HIS A 457 -24.55 -4.70 -1.83
N VAL A 458 -23.49 -4.28 -2.51
CA VAL A 458 -23.13 -2.87 -2.73
C VAL A 458 -23.76 -2.39 -4.04
N TYR A 459 -24.29 -1.17 -4.05
CA TYR A 459 -24.80 -0.50 -5.24
C TYR A 459 -24.24 0.92 -5.34
N TYR A 460 -23.52 1.19 -6.43
CA TYR A 460 -23.03 2.50 -6.82
C TYR A 460 -24.13 3.22 -7.60
N GLN A 461 -24.63 4.33 -7.04
CA GLN A 461 -25.52 5.25 -7.73
C GLN A 461 -24.73 6.44 -8.25
N LEU A 462 -24.81 6.67 -9.56
CA LEU A 462 -24.24 7.83 -10.23
C LEU A 462 -25.37 8.83 -10.53
N ASN A 463 -25.32 10.01 -9.93
CA ASN A 463 -26.22 11.12 -10.27
C ASN A 463 -25.47 12.12 -11.15
N LEU A 464 -25.88 12.23 -12.41
CA LEU A 464 -25.17 13.01 -13.43
C LEU A 464 -25.63 14.47 -13.41
N ALA A 465 -24.69 15.40 -13.60
CA ALA A 465 -25.03 16.79 -13.86
C ALA A 465 -25.86 16.91 -15.16
N SER A 466 -26.94 17.68 -15.14
CA SER A 466 -27.76 17.99 -16.32
C SER A 466 -27.01 18.97 -17.22
N GLY A 467 -26.79 18.62 -18.49
CA GLY A 467 -26.03 19.46 -19.44
C GLY A 467 -26.65 20.84 -19.71
N ASN A 468 -27.95 21.00 -19.50
CA ASN A 468 -28.67 22.28 -19.67
C ASN A 468 -28.66 23.12 -18.38
N ILE A 469 -27.58 23.86 -18.12
CA ILE A 469 -27.53 24.86 -17.04
C ILE A 469 -27.82 26.27 -17.61
N VAL A 470 -29.10 26.56 -17.86
CA VAL A 470 -29.54 27.91 -18.22
C VAL A 470 -29.95 28.69 -16.97
N GLY A 471 -28.98 29.43 -16.41
CA GLY A 471 -29.19 30.39 -15.32
C GLY A 471 -28.66 29.97 -13.94
N ASN A 472 -28.36 30.97 -13.09
CA ASN A 472 -27.63 30.81 -11.82
C ASN A 472 -28.43 30.17 -10.65
N LYS A 473 -29.60 29.55 -10.91
CA LYS A 473 -30.38 28.89 -9.86
C LYS A 473 -29.57 27.72 -9.28
N GLY A 474 -29.40 27.71 -7.95
CA GLY A 474 -28.68 26.65 -7.25
C GLY A 474 -27.15 26.72 -7.31
N GLN A 475 -26.52 27.80 -7.79
CA GLN A 475 -25.06 27.97 -7.61
C GLN A 475 -24.66 27.95 -6.12
N HIS A 476 -25.46 28.58 -5.26
CA HIS A 476 -25.37 28.53 -3.79
C HIS A 476 -25.76 27.17 -3.17
N LEU A 477 -26.14 26.17 -3.99
CA LEU A 477 -26.37 24.78 -3.59
C LEU A 477 -25.30 23.82 -4.12
N ARG A 478 -24.32 24.31 -4.89
CA ARG A 478 -23.15 23.53 -5.31
C ARG A 478 -22.31 23.24 -4.07
N LYS A 479 -22.38 22.00 -3.60
CA LYS A 479 -21.53 21.50 -2.52
C LYS A 479 -20.19 20.98 -3.09
N PRO A 480 -19.06 21.11 -2.37
CA PRO A 480 -17.74 20.79 -2.91
C PRO A 480 -17.63 19.31 -3.30
N VAL A 481 -16.86 18.99 -4.35
CA VAL A 481 -16.67 17.59 -4.81
C VAL A 481 -15.88 16.78 -3.79
N GLU A 482 -14.91 17.43 -3.17
CA GLU A 482 -14.03 17.00 -2.09
C GLU A 482 -14.75 16.74 -0.76
N GLU A 483 -15.98 17.26 -0.55
CA GLU A 483 -16.70 17.13 0.73
C GLU A 483 -17.12 15.68 1.00
N VAL A 484 -16.61 15.12 2.10
CA VAL A 484 -17.01 13.83 2.64
C VAL A 484 -18.46 13.90 3.11
N ARG A 485 -19.34 13.09 2.51
CA ARG A 485 -20.75 12.98 2.89
C ARG A 485 -20.98 11.98 4.00
N LYS A 486 -20.27 10.86 3.92
CA LYS A 486 -20.56 9.64 4.67
C LYS A 486 -19.31 8.77 4.74
N VAL A 487 -19.15 8.08 5.86
CA VAL A 487 -18.21 6.99 6.04
C VAL A 487 -19.01 5.80 6.57
N THR A 488 -18.80 4.60 6.02
CA THR A 488 -19.60 3.40 6.34
C THR A 488 -18.80 2.12 6.24
N GLU A 489 -19.03 1.20 7.17
CA GLU A 489 -18.42 -0.13 7.18
C GLU A 489 -19.00 -1.04 6.09
N CYS A 490 -18.14 -1.60 5.24
CA CYS A 490 -18.52 -2.50 4.17
C CYS A 490 -18.73 -3.91 4.72
N THR A 491 -19.83 -4.53 4.32
CA THR A 491 -20.23 -5.89 4.68
C THR A 491 -19.64 -6.97 3.77
N GLY A 492 -18.69 -6.61 2.91
CA GLY A 492 -18.14 -7.51 1.89
C GLY A 492 -17.12 -8.50 2.44
N SER A 493 -17.31 -9.78 2.12
CA SER A 493 -16.33 -10.87 2.22
C SER A 493 -15.25 -10.80 1.13
N GLU A 494 -14.96 -9.59 0.68
CA GLU A 494 -13.81 -9.25 -0.14
C GLU A 494 -12.55 -9.79 0.50
N GLU A 495 -11.52 -10.15 -0.25
CA GLU A 495 -10.40 -10.77 0.45
C GLU A 495 -9.05 -10.55 -0.23
N TRP A 496 -8.87 -10.50 -1.55
CA TRP A 496 -7.55 -10.15 -2.09
C TRP A 496 -7.18 -8.69 -1.67
N VAL A 497 -5.98 -8.41 -1.17
CA VAL A 497 -5.42 -7.13 -0.68
C VAL A 497 -3.88 -6.81 -1.21
N PHE A 498 -3.53 -5.64 -1.88
CA PHE A 498 -2.57 -5.22 -3.04
C PHE A 498 -1.80 -4.02 -2.56
N ASP A 499 -0.60 -3.84 -3.07
CA ASP A 499 0.12 -2.58 -3.03
C ASP A 499 0.61 -2.35 -4.45
N LEU A 500 0.12 -1.33 -5.14
CA LEU A 500 0.71 -0.86 -6.40
C LEU A 500 1.74 0.19 -6.06
N GLU A 501 2.92 0.13 -6.66
CA GLU A 501 4.03 1.07 -6.51
C GLU A 501 4.08 2.29 -7.52
N THR A 502 3.19 3.33 -7.55
CA THR A 502 3.15 4.38 -8.66
C THR A 502 4.26 5.47 -8.64
N GLU A 503 4.56 6.49 -9.50
CA GLU A 503 5.71 7.50 -9.31
C GLU A 503 5.39 8.98 -9.37
N SER A 504 4.29 9.29 -8.75
CA SER A 504 3.50 10.49 -8.89
C SER A 504 3.33 11.27 -7.59
N GLY A 505 3.58 10.57 -6.50
CA GLY A 505 3.11 10.78 -5.17
C GLY A 505 1.65 10.47 -4.84
N VAL A 506 0.86 10.06 -5.84
CA VAL A 506 -0.60 10.04 -5.76
C VAL A 506 -1.20 9.04 -6.76
N PHE A 507 -2.35 8.43 -6.48
CA PHE A 507 -3.20 7.90 -7.55
C PHE A 507 -4.69 7.92 -7.27
N CYS A 508 -5.47 7.82 -8.36
CA CYS A 508 -6.92 7.77 -8.31
C CYS A 508 -7.45 6.36 -8.04
N ALA A 509 -8.12 6.19 -6.90
CA ALA A 509 -8.63 4.90 -6.43
C ALA A 509 -10.14 4.93 -6.22
N GLY A 510 -10.86 3.91 -6.71
CA GLY A 510 -12.29 3.74 -6.46
C GLY A 510 -13.17 4.19 -7.63
N VAL A 511 -14.39 4.62 -7.32
CA VAL A 511 -15.35 5.16 -8.29
C VAL A 511 -15.42 6.68 -8.11
N GLY A 512 -14.97 7.43 -9.11
CA GLY A 512 -14.81 8.88 -9.09
C GLY A 512 -13.34 9.31 -9.11
N ASN A 513 -13.06 10.46 -8.48
CA ASN A 513 -11.80 11.21 -8.63
C ASN A 513 -10.87 11.15 -7.38
N LEU A 514 -11.07 10.24 -6.43
CA LEU A 514 -10.39 10.28 -5.12
C LEU A 514 -8.90 9.92 -5.16
N VAL A 515 -8.07 10.75 -4.52
CA VAL A 515 -6.59 10.64 -4.50
C VAL A 515 -6.05 10.27 -3.10
N VAL A 516 -4.91 9.55 -3.03
CA VAL A 516 -4.44 8.78 -1.84
C VAL A 516 -2.89 8.69 -1.67
N HIS A 517 -2.33 8.42 -0.47
CA HIS A 517 -0.87 8.57 -0.11
C HIS A 517 0.02 7.31 0.21
N ASN A 518 0.82 7.15 1.31
CA ASN A 518 2.21 6.52 1.28
C ASN A 518 2.73 5.48 2.38
N SER A 519 4.05 5.23 2.69
CA SER A 519 4.59 4.30 3.80
C SER A 519 6.16 4.05 4.03
N PRO A 520 7.02 4.98 4.53
CA PRO A 520 8.49 5.19 4.55
C PRO A 520 9.55 4.56 3.64
N ARG A 521 10.58 3.91 4.19
CA ARG A 521 11.75 3.43 3.42
C ARG A 521 12.35 2.11 3.96
N ARG A 522 11.55 1.14 4.41
CA ARG A 522 12.04 -0.13 5.03
C ARG A 522 12.03 -1.28 4.02
N GLY A 523 12.38 -2.51 4.41
CA GLY A 523 12.23 -3.72 3.57
C GLY A 523 10.97 -4.53 3.90
N ARG A 524 10.27 -5.03 2.87
CA ARG A 524 8.97 -5.74 2.90
C ARG A 524 8.89 -6.98 3.82
N GLU A 525 10.02 -7.39 4.38
CA GLU A 525 10.18 -8.53 5.27
C GLU A 525 9.94 -8.24 6.77
N PHE A 526 10.16 -7.02 7.23
CA PHE A 526 10.17 -6.69 8.67
C PHE A 526 8.77 -6.62 9.29
N VAL A 527 8.51 -7.14 10.50
CA VAL A 527 7.12 -7.33 11.01
C VAL A 527 6.16 -6.15 10.83
N THR A 528 6.59 -4.89 11.02
CA THR A 528 5.75 -3.73 10.68
C THR A 528 5.98 -3.17 9.27
N ARG A 529 7.13 -3.34 8.58
CA ARG A 529 7.18 -3.29 7.07
C ARG A 529 6.70 -4.61 6.45
N LYS A 530 5.86 -5.28 7.22
CA LYS A 530 4.99 -6.42 6.97
C LYS A 530 3.68 -6.25 7.78
N ILE A 531 3.48 -5.07 8.36
CA ILE A 531 2.24 -4.35 8.37
C ILE A 531 2.26 -3.37 7.17
N THR A 532 3.40 -3.22 6.43
CA THR A 532 3.39 -3.30 4.94
C THR A 532 3.19 -4.74 4.59
N ASP A 533 2.04 -5.19 5.03
CA ASP A 533 1.21 -6.28 4.61
C ASP A 533 -0.23 -6.11 5.28
N ALA A 534 -0.57 -5.02 6.05
CA ALA A 534 -1.93 -4.42 6.24
C ALA A 534 -2.36 -2.88 6.08
N VAL A 535 -1.63 -1.75 5.96
CA VAL A 535 -1.96 -0.30 5.39
C VAL A 535 -1.85 0.36 3.86
N ALA A 536 -0.81 0.37 2.94
CA ALA A 536 -0.56 0.00 1.42
C ALA A 536 -0.88 -1.38 0.47
N ARG A 537 -0.78 -2.79 0.74
CA ARG A 537 -1.64 -4.16 0.79
C ARG A 537 -2.98 -4.69 1.67
N ILE A 538 -3.71 -4.19 2.75
CA ILE A 538 -5.19 -3.75 3.03
C ILE A 538 -5.84 -2.20 2.83
N LYS A 539 -5.22 -0.93 2.69
CA LYS A 539 -5.24 0.24 1.65
C LYS A 539 -4.12 0.41 0.39
N LEU A 540 -3.83 -0.24 -0.83
CA LEU A 540 -4.30 -0.68 -2.28
C LEU A 540 -5.09 -1.99 -2.92
N GLY A 541 -4.94 -3.39 -2.77
CA GLY A 541 -5.87 -4.64 -3.16
C GLY A 541 -5.68 -6.26 -3.60
N LEU A 542 -4.55 -7.07 -3.77
CA LEU A 542 -4.21 -8.46 -4.27
C LEU A 542 -3.98 -9.82 -3.40
N ALA A 543 -4.14 -10.11 -2.08
CA ALA A 543 -4.29 -11.51 -1.48
C ALA A 543 -5.17 -11.68 -0.19
N ARG A 544 -5.62 -12.87 0.31
CA ARG A 544 -6.68 -13.12 1.39
C ARG A 544 -6.52 -13.13 2.97
N GLU A 545 -5.37 -12.96 3.67
CA GLU A 545 -5.09 -13.00 5.16
C GLU A 545 -3.72 -12.41 5.85
N LEU A 546 -3.57 -11.22 6.52
CA LEU A 546 -2.22 -10.60 6.84
C LEU A 546 -1.42 -11.45 7.81
N ARG A 547 -0.50 -12.30 7.36
CA ARG A 547 0.06 -13.32 8.25
C ARG A 547 1.26 -12.85 9.07
N LEU A 548 0.98 -12.27 10.24
CA LEU A 548 1.92 -12.05 11.35
C LEU A 548 2.00 -13.28 12.27
N GLY A 549 3.04 -13.32 13.11
CA GLY A 549 3.12 -14.23 14.26
C GLY A 549 2.24 -13.76 15.42
N ASN A 550 2.83 -13.64 16.61
CA ASN A 550 2.15 -13.16 17.82
C ASN A 550 1.71 -11.68 17.66
N LEU A 551 0.49 -11.36 18.08
CA LEU A 551 -0.09 -10.01 18.04
C LEU A 551 0.01 -9.31 19.40
N ASP A 552 -0.14 -10.08 20.48
CA ASP A 552 -0.01 -9.58 21.85
C ASP A 552 1.44 -9.22 22.21
N ALA A 553 2.39 -9.60 21.35
CA ALA A 553 3.76 -9.14 21.27
C ALA A 553 3.89 -7.60 21.32
N GLN A 554 4.04 -7.03 22.51
CA GLN A 554 4.26 -5.61 22.75
C GLN A 554 5.68 -5.18 22.37
N ARG A 555 5.77 -4.02 21.70
CA ARG A 555 7.01 -3.41 21.18
C ARG A 555 6.90 -1.87 21.30
N ASP A 556 8.05 -1.20 21.30
CA ASP A 556 8.20 0.23 21.57
C ASP A 556 8.64 0.96 20.30
N TRP A 557 7.67 1.30 19.45
CA TRP A 557 7.95 1.64 18.06
C TRP A 557 8.22 3.15 17.91
N GLY A 558 9.42 3.52 17.44
CA GLY A 558 9.82 4.91 17.19
C GLY A 558 10.39 5.15 15.78
N PHE A 559 10.49 6.42 15.40
CA PHE A 559 10.90 6.84 14.06
C PHE A 559 12.41 6.67 13.84
N ALA A 560 12.79 6.16 12.66
CA ALA A 560 14.20 6.05 12.28
C ALA A 560 14.91 7.41 12.29
N GLY A 561 14.25 8.50 11.88
CA GLY A 561 14.80 9.86 11.94
C GLY A 561 15.06 10.34 13.38
N ASP A 562 14.15 10.07 14.30
CA ASP A 562 14.35 10.37 15.73
C ASP A 562 15.48 9.52 16.34
N TYR A 563 15.56 8.25 15.95
CA TYR A 563 16.55 7.31 16.47
C TYR A 563 17.96 7.57 15.94
N VAL A 564 18.16 7.99 14.68
CA VAL A 564 19.50 8.37 14.19
C VAL A 564 20.05 9.64 14.86
N ARG A 565 19.17 10.57 15.30
CA ARG A 565 19.56 11.69 16.16
C ARG A 565 20.10 11.20 17.51
N ALA A 566 19.53 10.14 18.09
CA ALA A 566 20.07 9.53 19.31
C ALA A 566 21.46 8.91 19.07
N MET A 567 21.64 8.15 17.97
CA MET A 567 22.95 7.56 17.62
C MET A 567 24.04 8.64 17.55
N TYR A 568 23.75 9.75 16.89
CA TYR A 568 24.65 10.91 16.79
C TYR A 568 24.97 11.49 18.17
N LEU A 569 23.95 11.78 18.99
CA LEU A 569 24.12 12.38 20.32
C LEU A 569 24.90 11.47 21.29
N MET A 570 24.78 10.14 21.17
CA MET A 570 25.60 9.18 21.92
C MET A 570 27.09 9.35 21.59
N LEU A 571 27.45 9.48 20.30
CA LEU A 571 28.84 9.72 19.88
C LEU A 571 29.35 11.13 20.19
N GLN A 572 28.50 12.07 20.61
CA GLN A 572 28.93 13.39 21.05
C GLN A 572 29.23 13.47 22.57
N GLN A 573 28.91 12.45 23.37
CA GLN A 573 29.17 12.47 24.82
C GLN A 573 30.68 12.46 25.17
N ASP A 574 31.04 12.87 26.39
CA ASP A 574 32.43 12.77 26.87
C ASP A 574 32.82 11.34 27.25
N THR A 575 31.85 10.55 27.74
CA THR A 575 32.05 9.16 28.20
C THR A 575 31.17 8.22 27.37
N PRO A 576 31.70 7.10 26.86
CA PRO A 576 30.91 6.08 26.17
C PRO A 576 30.04 5.32 27.16
N ASP A 577 28.78 5.12 26.83
CA ASP A 577 27.82 4.37 27.64
C ASP A 577 26.72 3.82 26.71
N ASP A 578 26.03 2.76 27.10
CA ASP A 578 24.92 2.20 26.32
C ASP A 578 23.60 2.90 26.65
N TYR A 579 22.66 2.91 25.71
CA TYR A 579 21.39 3.62 25.84
C TYR A 579 20.21 2.86 25.22
N VAL A 580 19.11 2.76 25.96
CA VAL A 580 17.82 2.36 25.44
C VAL A 580 17.22 3.54 24.66
N VAL A 581 17.18 3.40 23.33
CA VAL A 581 16.69 4.42 22.39
C VAL A 581 15.26 4.07 22.00
N ALA A 582 14.30 4.58 22.78
CA ALA A 582 12.92 4.14 22.79
C ALA A 582 11.95 5.34 22.93
N MET A 583 10.69 5.13 22.58
CA MET A 583 9.59 6.05 22.91
C MET A 583 9.32 6.07 24.42
N GLY A 584 9.44 4.92 25.09
CA GLY A 584 9.02 4.75 26.48
C GLY A 584 7.56 4.36 26.64
N GLU A 585 6.92 3.94 25.55
CA GLU A 585 5.54 3.46 25.50
C GLU A 585 5.46 2.20 24.63
N THR A 586 4.74 1.18 25.13
CA THR A 586 4.51 -0.05 24.36
C THR A 586 3.16 -0.10 23.71
N HIS A 587 3.20 -0.62 22.49
CA HIS A 587 2.03 -0.97 21.71
C HIS A 587 2.24 -2.40 21.22
N SER A 588 1.27 -3.28 21.46
CA SER A 588 1.24 -4.65 20.92
C SER A 588 1.41 -4.64 19.40
N VAL A 589 1.84 -5.72 18.75
CA VAL A 589 1.65 -5.86 17.30
C VAL A 589 0.15 -5.70 16.96
N ARG A 590 -0.72 -6.05 17.91
CA ARG A 590 -2.12 -5.63 18.05
C ARG A 590 -2.31 -4.11 18.14
N ARG A 591 -1.81 -3.35 19.13
CA ARG A 591 -1.96 -1.86 19.19
C ARG A 591 -1.21 -1.13 18.07
N PHE A 592 -0.19 -1.74 17.48
CA PHE A 592 0.40 -1.29 16.23
C PHE A 592 -0.57 -1.53 15.10
N CYS A 593 -1.23 -2.69 15.03
CA CYS A 593 -2.44 -2.81 14.23
C CYS A 593 -3.48 -1.74 14.64
N GLU A 594 -3.86 -1.48 15.88
CA GLU A 594 -4.83 -0.42 16.23
C GLU A 594 -4.38 1.01 15.82
N ILE A 595 -3.08 1.23 15.56
CA ILE A 595 -2.52 2.48 15.01
C ILE A 595 -1.84 2.26 13.65
N ALA A 596 -2.18 1.18 12.98
CA ALA A 596 -2.08 0.97 11.54
C ALA A 596 -3.52 0.81 10.98
N PHE A 597 -4.50 0.69 11.88
CA PHE A 597 -5.93 0.44 11.70
C PHE A 597 -6.83 1.30 12.61
N GLY A 598 -6.34 2.47 13.02
CA GLY A 598 -7.13 3.68 13.27
C GLY A 598 -7.28 4.62 12.04
N HIS A 599 -6.28 5.47 11.78
CA HIS A 599 -6.11 6.55 10.77
C HIS A 599 -6.49 6.29 9.26
N ALA A 600 -7.48 5.47 8.86
CA ALA A 600 -7.98 5.39 7.46
C ALA A 600 -9.41 4.82 7.18
N GLY A 601 -10.03 4.14 8.15
CA GLY A 601 -11.29 3.40 8.03
C GLY A 601 -11.22 1.87 7.93
N LEU A 602 -11.23 1.15 9.07
CA LEU A 602 -11.66 -0.26 9.21
C LEU A 602 -12.07 -0.73 10.67
N ASN A 603 -12.54 -2.02 10.88
CA ASN A 603 -13.01 -2.76 12.13
C ASN A 603 -12.82 -4.40 12.32
N TYR A 604 -11.87 -5.06 13.11
CA TYR A 604 -10.76 -6.16 13.06
C TYR A 604 -10.72 -7.63 13.54
N GLU A 605 -9.64 -8.27 13.07
CA GLU A 605 -9.27 -9.68 12.99
C GLU A 605 -9.86 -10.36 11.75
N ASP A 606 -10.71 -9.67 10.94
CA ASP A 606 -10.86 -10.06 9.52
C ASP A 606 -9.56 -9.88 8.72
N TYR A 607 -8.48 -9.47 9.36
CA TYR A 607 -7.26 -8.99 8.72
C TYR A 607 -6.01 -9.49 9.45
N VAL A 608 -6.05 -9.74 10.78
CA VAL A 608 -4.99 -10.39 11.58
C VAL A 608 -5.47 -11.65 12.39
N VAL A 609 -5.23 -12.90 11.95
CA VAL A 609 -5.50 -14.20 12.66
C VAL A 609 -4.22 -15.08 12.73
N MET A 610 -3.51 -15.02 13.85
CA MET A 610 -2.18 -15.62 14.15
C MET A 610 -1.84 -16.92 13.38
N ASP A 611 -0.59 -17.03 12.88
CA ASP A 611 -0.12 -18.18 12.11
C ASP A 611 1.24 -18.70 12.58
N GLU A 612 1.27 -19.97 12.96
CA GLU A 612 2.44 -20.73 13.41
C GLU A 612 3.66 -20.63 12.46
N ARG A 613 3.46 -20.42 11.16
CA ARG A 613 4.54 -20.22 10.18
C ARG A 613 5.27 -18.87 10.33
N PHE A 614 4.71 -17.95 11.11
CA PHE A 614 5.30 -16.65 11.47
C PHE A 614 5.45 -16.47 12.98
N MET A 615 4.88 -17.36 13.80
CA MET A 615 5.29 -17.52 15.21
C MET A 615 6.77 -17.93 15.25
N ARG A 616 7.49 -17.43 16.24
CA ARG A 616 8.90 -17.80 16.45
C ARG A 616 8.98 -19.07 17.28
N PRO A 617 9.95 -19.98 17.03
CA PRO A 617 10.22 -21.14 17.90
C PRO A 617 10.44 -20.77 19.38
N ALA A 618 10.85 -19.53 19.62
CA ALA A 618 10.90 -18.88 20.91
C ALA A 618 10.37 -17.45 20.71
N GLU A 619 9.12 -17.23 21.09
CA GLU A 619 8.45 -15.93 20.97
C GLU A 619 8.89 -14.94 22.06
N VAL A 620 8.57 -13.66 21.84
CA VAL A 620 8.87 -12.52 22.72
C VAL A 620 7.60 -11.68 22.89
N ASP A 621 7.06 -11.65 24.10
CA ASP A 621 5.67 -11.17 24.32
C ASP A 621 5.57 -9.69 24.71
N LEU A 622 6.64 -9.10 25.22
CA LEU A 622 6.73 -7.68 25.60
C LEU A 622 8.15 -7.17 25.39
N LEU A 623 8.31 -5.98 24.81
CA LEU A 623 9.53 -5.19 24.76
C LEU A 623 9.16 -3.69 24.87
N ILE A 624 9.36 -3.08 26.04
CA ILE A 624 9.22 -1.63 26.31
C ILE A 624 10.57 -1.09 26.78
N GLY A 625 11.03 0.02 26.20
CA GLY A 625 12.26 0.65 26.68
C GLY A 625 12.00 1.60 27.84
N ASP A 626 12.98 1.80 28.71
CA ASP A 626 13.06 3.01 29.53
C ASP A 626 14.05 4.02 28.92
N PRO A 627 13.61 5.01 28.13
CA PRO A 627 14.49 6.04 27.58
C PRO A 627 14.93 7.09 28.61
N THR A 628 14.71 6.88 29.91
CA THR A 628 15.09 7.82 30.97
C THR A 628 16.57 8.18 30.95
N LYS A 629 17.47 7.20 30.77
CA LYS A 629 18.91 7.45 30.66
C LYS A 629 19.25 8.30 29.44
N ALA A 630 18.67 7.99 28.28
CA ALA A 630 18.84 8.76 27.05
C ALA A 630 18.32 10.20 27.21
N ARG A 631 17.16 10.37 27.85
CA ARG A 631 16.52 11.66 28.13
C ARG A 631 17.32 12.56 29.07
N GLU A 632 17.99 11.98 30.06
CA GLU A 632 18.73 12.72 31.09
C GLU A 632 20.20 12.96 30.75
N LYS A 633 20.84 12.06 29.99
CA LYS A 633 22.25 12.20 29.58
C LYS A 633 22.41 12.89 28.23
N LEU A 634 21.64 12.47 27.22
CA LEU A 634 21.77 12.97 25.85
C LEU A 634 20.90 14.22 25.60
N GLY A 635 19.97 14.53 26.53
CA GLY A 635 18.89 15.50 26.31
C GLY A 635 17.86 15.05 25.27
N TRP A 636 17.98 13.82 24.76
CA TRP A 636 17.20 13.32 23.62
C TRP A 636 15.77 12.95 24.01
N ARG A 637 14.83 13.19 23.09
CA ARG A 637 13.46 12.68 23.11
C ARG A 637 13.04 12.35 21.68
N PRO A 638 12.05 11.45 21.48
CA PRO A 638 11.35 11.36 20.21
C PRO A 638 10.52 12.64 19.98
N GLU A 639 10.42 13.06 18.72
CA GLU A 639 9.57 14.18 18.27
C GLU A 639 8.36 13.67 17.48
N THR A 640 8.51 12.54 16.78
CA THR A 640 7.40 11.83 16.12
C THR A 640 6.68 10.94 17.14
N THR A 641 5.42 11.21 17.51
CA THR A 641 4.65 10.33 18.43
C THR A 641 4.43 8.95 17.84
N PHE A 642 3.99 7.95 18.64
CA PHE A 642 3.68 6.64 18.06
C PHE A 642 2.58 6.71 16.98
N GLU A 643 1.51 7.50 17.17
CA GLU A 643 0.57 7.80 16.09
C GLU A 643 1.28 8.42 14.89
N GLN A 644 1.94 9.57 15.05
CA GLN A 644 2.61 10.25 13.94
C GLN A 644 3.64 9.36 13.26
N LEU A 645 4.27 8.44 14.01
CA LEU A 645 5.17 7.44 13.50
C LEU A 645 4.37 6.60 12.57
N VAL A 646 3.46 5.74 13.05
CA VAL A 646 2.81 4.75 12.19
C VAL A 646 2.06 5.41 11.05
N THR A 647 1.51 6.61 11.25
CA THR A 647 0.82 7.39 10.21
C THR A 647 1.77 7.93 9.17
N SER A 648 2.82 8.66 9.57
CA SER A 648 3.89 9.04 8.65
C SER A 648 4.63 7.82 8.11
N MET A 649 4.47 6.69 8.79
CA MET A 649 4.92 5.37 8.42
C MET A 649 3.99 4.64 7.44
N VAL A 650 2.86 5.29 7.17
CA VAL A 650 2.03 5.22 5.97
C VAL A 650 2.23 6.50 5.13
N ASP A 651 3.42 7.16 5.16
CA ASP A 651 3.75 8.36 4.34
C ASP A 651 5.08 8.47 3.50
N ALA A 652 5.98 7.46 3.38
CA ALA A 652 7.14 7.45 2.39
C ALA A 652 7.40 6.22 1.42
N ASP A 653 6.77 5.03 1.55
CA ASP A 653 6.71 3.86 0.62
C ASP A 653 5.31 3.41 0.02
N LEU A 654 4.14 4.10 0.02
CA LEU A 654 3.05 4.10 -1.00
C LEU A 654 2.61 5.36 -1.84
N LYS A 655 3.14 6.60 -1.83
CA LYS A 655 4.28 7.38 -2.45
C LYS A 655 5.79 7.01 -2.27
N LEU A 656 6.13 5.73 -2.17
CA LEU A 656 7.17 5.10 -3.03
C LEU A 656 6.51 3.95 -3.76
N LEU A 657 5.54 3.30 -3.12
CA LEU A 657 4.36 2.73 -3.79
C LEU A 657 3.34 3.76 -4.39
N LYS A 658 3.73 5.02 -4.49
CA LYS A 658 3.29 6.04 -5.48
C LYS A 658 4.51 6.92 -5.88
N ASP A 659 5.78 6.52 -5.60
CA ASP A 659 7.09 7.00 -6.16
C ASP A 659 8.01 5.91 -6.87
N GLU A 660 7.47 4.83 -7.52
CA GLU A 660 7.99 4.03 -8.64
C GLU A 660 7.26 3.99 -10.05
N HIS A 661 5.93 3.87 -10.20
CA HIS A 661 5.22 3.96 -11.50
C HIS A 661 4.97 5.40 -12.08
N ARG A 662 5.89 6.22 -12.58
CA ARG A 662 5.61 7.38 -13.51
C ARG A 662 6.44 7.20 -14.80
N MET A 663 7.16 6.08 -14.91
CA MET A 663 8.45 5.94 -15.60
C MET A 663 8.35 5.01 -16.82
#